data_AF-A0A5B9GK87-F1
#
_entry.id   AF-A0A5B9GK87-F1
#
_cell.length_a   1.000
_cell.length_b   1.000
_cell.length_c   1.000
_cell.angle_alpha   90.00
_cell.angle_beta   90.00
_cell.angle_gamma   90.00
#
_symmetry.space_group_name_H-M   'P 1'
#
loop_
_entity.id
_entity.type
_entity.pdbx_description
1 polymer ?
#
loop_
_entity_poly.entity_id
_entity_poly.type
_entity_poly.pdbx_seq_one_letter_code
_entity_poly.pdbx_strand_id
1 'polypeptide(L)'
;MLVEWLYCIRTGLYNSMTNTSSGYVWVGPATNGAWADASNWQYNGQPATSAPSANTTITIPAGASVTIPADVTSLSSVNIDVLGTLTIASSSTALSFNTLTVEKGGTALVERPLALDTGLAVNNGGTTTFEGVTQDWTSPSLQFTSQPQGTINIDKSNIVMGSVNGSGGQGTLNITGGSVVSTAGNSTNMSGPINVTGSSFTDNSSLASTTILTLNDGATATLSSSAYPADGSTVVFGTGNNTLVLPNLQWGANKVNIENLKDGDRLGVDGTQVTTATLSANNVALTTTSGTPIQVKSVTYDSSYKDAPTQGETQTITIDSGQGVICFLAGSMIATPNGVVAVENIRRGDEVLTFVNGVTHVRPVVWAGMAQATVNPALPDDMAGYPVRILADAIAPGVPYQDLLVTAEHGIFANGMLVPARMLVNGSSIFFDRSITAYAYYHVETAEHSIIMANGMLTESYLDTGNRRNFVSDGNVVTIGAKAKNWAEHAAVPLGTARHVVEPIWRVLAARAAQVAGHNAAPAKPDITHSHGLHLVTAAGTVIRPLRAMGRNISFMLPAGVESVRLVSRASRPCDVEGPFVDKRRMLGVLLGRVTVLSAGKAVDITAHLAEEDGAHGWQDMPQPTTRWTDGNAILPLGATTARGPALLTVEVLQAGPYLATPAAFTLPLAANG
;
A
#
# COMPACT_ATOMS: atom_id res chain seq x y z
N MET A 1 33.42 -70.58 11.70
CA MET A 1 32.18 -70.35 12.46
C MET A 1 32.38 -69.52 13.75
N LEU A 2 33.36 -68.59 13.79
CA LEU A 2 33.50 -67.62 14.89
C LEU A 2 33.75 -66.18 14.38
N VAL A 3 33.63 -65.95 13.07
CA VAL A 3 33.96 -64.66 12.42
C VAL A 3 32.70 -63.91 11.94
N GLU A 4 31.56 -64.59 11.76
CA GLU A 4 30.28 -63.95 11.43
C GLU A 4 29.49 -63.47 12.67
N TRP A 5 29.77 -64.01 13.86
CA TRP A 5 29.16 -63.55 15.11
C TRP A 5 29.77 -62.23 15.64
N LEU A 6 31.02 -61.91 15.27
CA LEU A 6 31.66 -60.65 15.67
C LEU A 6 31.32 -59.45 14.77
N TYR A 7 30.72 -59.67 13.59
CA TYR A 7 30.33 -58.59 12.69
C TYR A 7 28.99 -57.95 13.09
N CYS A 8 28.06 -58.71 13.68
CA CYS A 8 26.79 -58.16 14.19
C CYS A 8 26.94 -57.35 15.50
N ILE A 9 28.03 -57.52 16.25
CA ILE A 9 28.28 -56.77 17.49
C ILE A 9 28.91 -55.38 17.20
N ARG A 10 29.53 -55.16 16.03
CA ARG A 10 30.20 -53.89 15.67
C ARG A 10 29.35 -52.88 14.89
N THR A 11 28.15 -53.23 14.44
CA THR A 11 27.31 -52.34 13.59
C THR A 11 26.13 -51.68 14.30
N GLY A 12 26.01 -51.79 15.63
CA GLY A 12 25.15 -50.88 16.40
C GLY A 12 23.63 -51.12 16.33
N LEU A 13 23.18 -52.34 16.01
CA LEU A 13 21.74 -52.66 15.89
C LEU A 13 21.07 -53.12 17.21
N TYR A 14 21.73 -52.99 18.36
CA TYR A 14 21.17 -53.39 19.67
C TYR A 14 20.87 -52.22 20.62
N ASN A 15 20.91 -50.97 20.14
CA ASN A 15 20.55 -49.80 20.96
C ASN A 15 19.06 -49.43 20.87
N SER A 16 18.21 -50.23 20.21
CA SER A 16 16.78 -49.90 20.03
C SER A 16 15.82 -50.64 20.97
N MET A 17 16.28 -51.47 21.92
CA MET A 17 15.37 -52.27 22.75
C MET A 17 15.58 -52.23 24.27
N THR A 18 16.34 -51.26 24.79
CA THR A 18 16.33 -50.95 26.23
C THR A 18 16.58 -49.47 26.46
N ASN A 19 15.60 -48.64 26.15
CA ASN A 19 15.41 -47.41 26.90
C ASN A 19 14.11 -47.59 27.67
N THR A 20 14.23 -48.03 28.93
CA THR A 20 13.10 -48.12 29.86
C THR A 20 12.69 -46.71 30.27
N SER A 21 11.94 -46.02 29.42
CA SER A 21 10.95 -45.07 29.91
C SER A 21 9.74 -45.89 30.35
N SER A 22 9.30 -45.69 31.59
CA SER A 22 7.99 -46.17 32.02
C SER A 22 6.92 -45.48 31.16
N GLY A 23 6.20 -46.22 30.31
CA GLY A 23 5.32 -45.57 29.34
C GLY A 23 4.44 -46.53 28.55
N TYR A 24 3.38 -45.96 28.00
CA TYR A 24 2.47 -46.67 27.10
C TYR A 24 2.94 -46.54 25.66
N VAL A 25 2.95 -47.62 24.89
CA VAL A 25 3.31 -47.64 23.47
C VAL A 25 2.08 -48.08 22.68
N TRP A 26 1.74 -47.34 21.63
CA TRP A 26 0.63 -47.70 20.75
C TRP A 26 0.96 -48.97 19.96
N VAL A 27 0.08 -49.97 20.04
CA VAL A 27 0.12 -51.21 19.24
C VAL A 27 -1.20 -51.49 18.52
N GLY A 28 -2.18 -50.60 18.66
CA GLY A 28 -3.49 -50.68 18.03
C GLY A 28 -3.49 -50.39 16.52
N PRO A 29 -4.66 -50.45 15.88
CA PRO A 29 -4.80 -50.15 14.45
C PRO A 29 -4.51 -48.68 14.13
N ALA A 30 -4.10 -48.40 12.89
CA ALA A 30 -3.71 -47.06 12.48
C ALA A 30 -4.86 -46.03 12.50
N THR A 31 -6.07 -46.49 12.19
CA THR A 31 -7.30 -45.69 12.18
C THR A 31 -8.37 -46.37 13.03
N ASN A 32 -9.23 -45.57 13.66
CA ASN A 32 -10.35 -46.04 14.50
C ASN A 32 -9.96 -46.93 15.69
N GLY A 33 -8.68 -46.92 16.11
CA GLY A 33 -8.28 -47.54 17.36
C GLY A 33 -8.87 -46.78 18.55
N ALA A 34 -9.59 -47.48 19.41
CA ALA A 34 -10.15 -46.87 20.61
C ALA A 34 -9.03 -46.56 21.62
N TRP A 35 -8.81 -45.28 21.90
CA TRP A 35 -7.79 -44.79 22.82
C TRP A 35 -8.00 -45.31 24.26
N ALA A 36 -9.26 -45.52 24.64
CA ALA A 36 -9.66 -46.07 25.94
C ALA A 36 -9.60 -47.61 26.00
N ASP A 37 -9.30 -48.29 24.90
CA ASP A 37 -9.17 -49.75 24.87
C ASP A 37 -7.72 -50.15 25.20
N ALA A 38 -7.53 -50.80 26.34
CA ALA A 38 -6.23 -51.25 26.82
C ALA A 38 -5.53 -52.19 25.83
N SER A 39 -6.26 -52.93 24.99
CA SER A 39 -5.68 -53.85 24.00
C SER A 39 -4.89 -53.13 22.89
N ASN A 40 -5.13 -51.84 22.69
CA ASN A 40 -4.38 -51.01 21.74
C ASN A 40 -3.05 -50.48 22.30
N TRP A 41 -2.70 -50.86 23.54
CA TRP A 41 -1.53 -50.36 24.23
C TRP A 41 -0.65 -51.48 24.80
N GLN A 42 0.65 -51.26 24.76
CA GLN A 42 1.61 -51.96 25.61
C GLN A 42 2.09 -51.02 26.71
N TYR A 43 2.22 -51.53 27.94
CA TYR A 43 2.86 -50.81 29.03
C TYR A 43 4.16 -51.53 29.39
N ASN A 44 5.30 -50.83 29.27
CA ASN A 44 6.65 -51.39 29.50
C ASN A 44 6.92 -52.70 28.74
N GLY A 45 6.48 -52.77 27.48
CA GLY A 45 6.70 -53.92 26.59
C GLY A 45 5.80 -55.14 26.87
N GLN A 46 4.81 -55.02 27.78
CA GLN A 46 3.79 -56.04 28.03
C GLN A 46 2.40 -55.51 27.60
N PRO A 47 1.43 -56.39 27.26
CA PRO A 47 0.06 -55.95 27.01
C PRO A 47 -0.49 -55.12 28.18
N ALA A 48 -1.04 -53.95 27.89
CA ALA A 48 -1.57 -53.09 28.94
C ALA A 48 -2.84 -53.68 29.55
N THR A 49 -2.99 -53.52 30.87
CA THR A 49 -4.21 -53.93 31.61
C THR A 49 -5.23 -52.81 31.75
N SER A 50 -4.83 -51.57 31.42
CA SER A 50 -5.66 -50.37 31.41
C SER A 50 -5.22 -49.44 30.27
N ALA A 51 -6.11 -48.57 29.81
CA ALA A 51 -5.73 -47.48 28.90
C ALA A 51 -4.85 -46.43 29.63
N PRO A 52 -4.10 -45.60 28.89
CA PRO A 52 -3.35 -44.49 29.45
C PRO A 52 -4.23 -43.57 30.30
N SER A 53 -3.66 -43.03 31.37
CA SER A 53 -4.35 -42.15 32.32
C SER A 53 -3.59 -40.84 32.49
N ALA A 54 -4.15 -39.91 33.28
CA ALA A 54 -3.58 -38.58 33.43
C ALA A 54 -2.12 -38.58 33.88
N ASN A 55 -1.34 -37.65 33.30
CA ASN A 55 0.09 -37.46 33.53
C ASN A 55 0.98 -38.66 33.14
N THR A 56 0.46 -39.60 32.34
CA THR A 56 1.29 -40.66 31.72
C THR A 56 1.84 -40.21 30.37
N THR A 57 3.00 -40.74 30.00
CA THR A 57 3.55 -40.57 28.64
C THR A 57 3.12 -41.74 27.76
N ILE A 58 2.58 -41.39 26.61
CA ILE A 58 2.26 -42.32 25.53
C ILE A 58 3.25 -42.12 24.38
N THR A 59 3.56 -43.18 23.66
CA THR A 59 4.49 -43.16 22.53
C THR A 59 3.84 -43.74 21.29
N ILE A 60 3.87 -42.97 20.20
CA ILE A 60 3.60 -43.44 18.84
C ILE A 60 4.93 -43.91 18.24
N PRO A 61 5.17 -45.23 18.14
CA PRO A 61 6.49 -45.74 17.78
C PRO A 61 6.84 -45.46 16.32
N ALA A 62 8.13 -45.45 16.00
CA ALA A 62 8.61 -45.28 14.63
C ALA A 62 7.98 -46.33 13.69
N GLY A 63 7.55 -45.89 12.51
CA GLY A 63 6.85 -46.73 11.53
C GLY A 63 5.36 -46.95 11.79
N ALA A 64 4.82 -46.56 12.95
CA ALA A 64 3.38 -46.52 13.18
C ALA A 64 2.77 -45.24 12.63
N SER A 65 1.53 -45.32 12.16
CA SER A 65 0.70 -44.16 11.79
C SER A 65 -0.59 -44.25 12.57
N VAL A 66 -0.95 -43.20 13.32
CA VAL A 66 -2.08 -43.19 14.25
C VAL A 66 -2.92 -41.93 14.02
N THR A 67 -4.23 -42.11 13.93
CA THR A 67 -5.19 -41.00 13.82
C THR A 67 -6.03 -40.84 15.09
N ILE A 68 -6.09 -39.63 15.63
CA ILE A 68 -7.06 -39.21 16.65
C ILE A 68 -8.31 -38.69 15.94
N PRO A 69 -9.46 -39.38 16.06
CA PRO A 69 -10.66 -39.01 15.33
C PRO A 69 -11.33 -37.73 15.88
N ALA A 70 -12.26 -37.16 15.10
CA ALA A 70 -12.96 -35.89 15.36
C ALA A 70 -13.76 -35.87 16.68
N ASP A 71 -14.27 -37.03 17.08
CA ASP A 71 -15.15 -37.24 18.22
C ASP A 71 -14.41 -37.33 19.57
N VAL A 72 -13.09 -37.59 19.54
CA VAL A 72 -12.25 -37.51 20.74
C VAL A 72 -11.93 -36.05 21.03
N THR A 73 -12.38 -35.56 22.19
CA THR A 73 -12.21 -34.16 22.63
C THR A 73 -11.21 -34.01 23.78
N SER A 74 -10.85 -35.09 24.47
CA SER A 74 -9.87 -35.08 25.55
C SER A 74 -9.15 -36.42 25.67
N LEU A 75 -7.85 -36.37 26.00
CA LEU A 75 -7.02 -37.53 26.31
C LEU A 75 -6.59 -37.58 27.78
N SER A 76 -7.38 -36.99 28.68
CA SER A 76 -7.12 -37.02 30.13
C SER A 76 -5.76 -36.45 30.54
N SER A 77 -5.24 -35.41 29.89
CA SER A 77 -3.92 -34.80 30.23
C SER A 77 -2.73 -35.78 30.15
N VAL A 78 -2.67 -36.61 29.10
CA VAL A 78 -1.47 -37.41 28.76
C VAL A 78 -0.39 -36.56 28.07
N ASN A 79 0.85 -37.02 28.14
CA ASN A 79 1.97 -36.52 27.34
C ASN A 79 2.12 -37.38 26.08
N ILE A 80 2.06 -36.79 24.89
CA ILE A 80 2.16 -37.52 23.62
C ILE A 80 3.57 -37.41 23.07
N ASP A 81 4.24 -38.54 22.88
CA ASP A 81 5.55 -38.65 22.25
C ASP A 81 5.41 -39.31 20.86
N VAL A 82 5.86 -38.64 19.81
CA VAL A 82 5.66 -39.07 18.41
C VAL A 82 7.00 -39.36 17.75
N LEU A 83 7.33 -40.64 17.59
CA LEU A 83 8.44 -41.14 16.75
C LEU A 83 7.95 -41.63 15.37
N GLY A 84 6.66 -41.93 15.24
CA GLY A 84 5.99 -42.35 14.00
C GLY A 84 5.23 -41.21 13.32
N THR A 85 3.99 -41.46 12.91
CA THR A 85 3.08 -40.46 12.33
C THR A 85 1.84 -40.33 13.22
N LEU A 86 1.51 -39.11 13.63
CA LEU A 86 0.28 -38.77 14.33
C LEU A 86 -0.57 -37.84 13.46
N THR A 87 -1.85 -38.15 13.29
CA THR A 87 -2.83 -37.23 12.68
C THR A 87 -3.89 -36.90 13.73
N ILE A 88 -4.09 -35.62 14.00
CA ILE A 88 -5.19 -35.11 14.82
C ILE A 88 -6.22 -34.55 13.84
N ALA A 89 -7.24 -35.36 13.55
CA ALA A 89 -8.21 -35.08 12.49
C ALA A 89 -8.95 -33.75 12.72
N SER A 90 -9.46 -33.12 11.68
CA SER A 90 -10.18 -31.84 11.82
C SER A 90 -11.41 -31.90 12.73
N SER A 91 -11.63 -30.81 13.49
CA SER A 91 -12.81 -30.59 14.34
C SER A 91 -12.90 -29.13 14.76
N SER A 92 -14.11 -28.64 15.07
CA SER A 92 -14.31 -27.32 15.67
C SER A 92 -13.98 -27.29 17.17
N THR A 93 -13.91 -28.45 17.82
CA THR A 93 -13.65 -28.57 19.26
C THR A 93 -12.18 -28.82 19.50
N ALA A 94 -11.55 -28.03 20.38
CA ALA A 94 -10.15 -28.22 20.73
C ALA A 94 -9.91 -29.60 21.38
N LEU A 95 -8.81 -30.25 21.02
CA LEU A 95 -8.38 -31.48 21.69
C LEU A 95 -7.54 -31.13 22.93
N SER A 96 -7.94 -31.64 24.11
CA SER A 96 -7.21 -31.39 25.35
C SER A 96 -6.30 -32.53 25.80
N PHE A 97 -5.05 -32.20 26.11
CA PHE A 97 -4.02 -33.09 26.66
C PHE A 97 -2.83 -32.27 27.21
N ASN A 98 -1.80 -32.91 27.78
CA ASN A 98 -0.76 -32.17 28.49
C ASN A 98 0.34 -31.62 27.57
N THR A 99 1.04 -32.50 26.84
CA THR A 99 2.12 -32.12 25.91
C THR A 99 2.04 -32.87 24.59
N LEU A 100 2.47 -32.21 23.52
CA LEU A 100 2.82 -32.86 22.26
C LEU A 100 4.33 -32.73 22.05
N THR A 101 5.04 -33.86 21.98
CA THR A 101 6.45 -33.92 21.63
C THR A 101 6.60 -34.70 20.32
N VAL A 102 7.20 -34.08 19.31
CA VAL A 102 7.52 -34.73 18.04
C VAL A 102 9.02 -34.95 17.97
N GLU A 103 9.40 -36.23 18.00
CA GLU A 103 10.80 -36.67 18.06
C GLU A 103 11.42 -36.81 16.67
N LYS A 104 12.71 -37.12 16.64
CA LYS A 104 13.47 -37.34 15.41
C LYS A 104 12.79 -38.37 14.50
N GLY A 105 12.45 -37.94 13.28
CA GLY A 105 11.76 -38.77 12.28
C GLY A 105 10.25 -38.89 12.49
N GLY A 106 9.73 -38.36 13.61
CA GLY A 106 8.32 -38.26 13.89
C GLY A 106 7.64 -37.15 13.11
N THR A 107 6.37 -37.35 12.78
CA THR A 107 5.53 -36.35 12.11
C THR A 107 4.18 -36.23 12.80
N ALA A 108 3.71 -35.01 13.02
CA ALA A 108 2.37 -34.72 13.53
C ALA A 108 1.62 -33.79 12.57
N LEU A 109 0.46 -34.21 12.07
CA LEU A 109 -0.50 -33.38 11.35
C LEU A 109 -1.61 -32.98 12.32
N VAL A 110 -1.85 -31.69 12.48
CA VAL A 110 -2.83 -31.11 13.40
C VAL A 110 -3.82 -30.28 12.61
N GLU A 111 -5.07 -30.74 12.54
CA GLU A 111 -6.12 -30.10 11.73
C GLU A 111 -7.21 -29.43 12.58
N ARG A 112 -6.96 -29.22 13.87
CA ARG A 112 -7.88 -28.55 14.80
C ARG A 112 -7.13 -27.76 15.90
N PRO A 113 -7.82 -26.89 16.66
CA PRO A 113 -7.23 -26.21 17.81
C PRO A 113 -6.77 -27.21 18.89
N LEU A 114 -5.70 -26.86 19.62
CA LEU A 114 -5.17 -27.65 20.73
C LEU A 114 -5.28 -26.88 22.05
N ALA A 115 -5.78 -27.57 23.07
CA ALA A 115 -5.79 -27.09 24.45
C ALA A 115 -4.74 -27.87 25.27
N LEU A 116 -3.49 -27.40 25.22
CA LEU A 116 -2.37 -28.05 25.89
C LEU A 116 -2.20 -27.47 27.30
N ASP A 117 -1.97 -28.33 28.30
CA ASP A 117 -1.72 -27.86 29.68
C ASP A 117 -0.27 -27.37 29.85
N THR A 118 0.69 -27.97 29.14
CA THR A 118 2.12 -27.64 29.26
C THR A 118 2.70 -27.05 27.97
N GLY A 119 2.66 -27.75 26.84
CA GLY A 119 3.26 -27.20 25.62
C GLY A 119 3.46 -28.16 24.44
N LEU A 120 4.02 -27.60 23.38
CA LEU A 120 4.40 -28.27 22.13
C LEU A 120 5.92 -28.23 21.97
N ALA A 121 6.53 -29.40 21.79
CA ALA A 121 7.95 -29.58 21.53
C ALA A 121 8.19 -30.27 20.19
N VAL A 122 9.03 -29.67 19.36
CA VAL A 122 9.50 -30.28 18.11
C VAL A 122 11.01 -30.46 18.21
N ASN A 123 11.42 -31.69 18.45
CA ASN A 123 12.82 -32.04 18.65
C ASN A 123 13.56 -32.14 17.31
N ASN A 124 14.88 -32.33 17.39
CA ASN A 124 15.76 -32.36 16.21
C ASN A 124 15.30 -33.44 15.21
N GLY A 125 14.92 -33.00 14.01
CA GLY A 125 14.44 -33.87 12.93
C GLY A 125 12.97 -34.31 13.05
N GLY A 126 12.21 -33.77 14.02
CA GLY A 126 10.76 -33.92 14.09
C GLY A 126 10.03 -32.85 13.28
N THR A 127 8.81 -33.15 12.83
CA THR A 127 7.99 -32.22 12.04
C THR A 127 6.56 -32.13 12.55
N THR A 128 6.09 -30.93 12.87
CA THR A 128 4.67 -30.66 13.16
C THR A 128 4.06 -29.79 12.07
N THR A 129 2.88 -30.13 11.57
CA THR A 129 2.13 -29.34 10.58
C THR A 129 0.76 -29.00 11.13
N PHE A 130 0.44 -27.71 11.18
CA PHE A 130 -0.91 -27.21 11.41
C PHE A 130 -1.56 -26.91 10.06
N GLU A 131 -2.68 -27.53 9.75
CA GLU A 131 -3.42 -27.31 8.49
C GLU A 131 -4.87 -26.91 8.76
N GLY A 132 -5.30 -25.76 8.25
CA GLY A 132 -6.70 -25.31 8.43
C GLY A 132 -7.07 -24.91 9.86
N VAL A 133 -6.09 -24.56 10.70
CA VAL A 133 -6.30 -24.32 12.14
C VAL A 133 -6.40 -22.84 12.45
N THR A 134 -7.38 -22.46 13.27
CA THR A 134 -7.41 -21.15 13.93
C THR A 134 -7.09 -21.31 15.40
N GLN A 135 -6.02 -20.69 15.88
CA GLN A 135 -5.51 -20.86 17.24
C GLN A 135 -4.92 -19.57 17.80
N ASP A 136 -5.25 -19.27 19.05
CA ASP A 136 -4.61 -18.20 19.82
C ASP A 136 -4.04 -18.81 21.11
N TRP A 137 -2.74 -18.61 21.36
CA TRP A 137 -2.04 -19.08 22.56
C TRP A 137 -1.58 -17.94 23.47
N THR A 138 -2.13 -16.74 23.31
CA THR A 138 -1.87 -15.62 24.23
C THR A 138 -2.40 -15.92 25.65
N SER A 139 -3.54 -16.62 25.76
CA SER A 139 -4.13 -17.03 27.04
C SER A 139 -4.91 -18.35 26.92
N PRO A 140 -4.51 -19.42 27.64
CA PRO A 140 -3.28 -19.53 28.44
C PRO A 140 -2.03 -19.52 27.56
N SER A 141 -0.94 -18.96 28.11
CA SER A 141 0.37 -18.99 27.46
C SER A 141 0.87 -20.42 27.32
N LEU A 142 1.19 -20.87 26.10
CA LEU A 142 1.80 -22.17 25.88
C LEU A 142 3.31 -22.08 25.68
N GLN A 143 4.03 -23.07 26.22
CA GLN A 143 5.42 -23.25 25.90
C GLN A 143 5.55 -23.90 24.52
N PHE A 144 6.19 -23.19 23.59
CA PHE A 144 6.52 -23.71 22.28
C PHE A 144 8.03 -23.85 22.16
N THR A 145 8.50 -25.06 21.90
CA THR A 145 9.93 -25.33 21.74
C THR A 145 10.18 -26.00 20.41
N SER A 146 11.14 -25.48 19.64
CA SER A 146 11.65 -26.17 18.47
C SER A 146 13.17 -26.23 18.57
N GLN A 147 13.70 -27.45 18.59
CA GLN A 147 15.14 -27.67 18.60
C GLN A 147 15.72 -27.43 17.21
N PRO A 148 17.04 -27.22 17.06
CA PRO A 148 17.68 -27.15 15.75
C PRO A 148 17.29 -28.35 14.88
N GLN A 149 16.95 -28.11 13.62
CA GLN A 149 16.43 -29.10 12.64
C GLN A 149 15.02 -29.64 12.95
N GLY A 150 14.34 -29.19 14.00
CA GLY A 150 12.89 -29.38 14.14
C GLY A 150 12.15 -28.47 13.15
N THR A 151 11.03 -28.93 12.60
CA THR A 151 10.24 -28.16 11.61
C THR A 151 8.80 -27.97 12.07
N ILE A 152 8.32 -26.73 12.01
CA ILE A 152 6.90 -26.40 12.14
C ILE A 152 6.40 -25.83 10.83
N ASN A 153 5.32 -26.41 10.31
CA ASN A 153 4.61 -25.91 9.15
C ASN A 153 3.24 -25.37 9.60
N ILE A 154 2.87 -24.21 9.08
CA ILE A 154 1.55 -23.60 9.27
C ILE A 154 0.97 -23.36 7.88
N ASP A 155 -0.05 -24.13 7.52
CA ASP A 155 -0.69 -24.07 6.21
C ASP A 155 -2.19 -23.75 6.34
N LYS A 156 -2.69 -22.82 5.51
CA LYS A 156 -4.10 -22.37 5.50
C LYS A 156 -4.66 -22.05 6.91
N SER A 157 -3.83 -21.50 7.79
CA SER A 157 -4.10 -21.39 9.22
C SER A 157 -3.95 -19.97 9.74
N ASN A 158 -4.67 -19.65 10.82
CA ASN A 158 -4.59 -18.37 11.54
C ASN A 158 -4.08 -18.62 12.95
N ILE A 159 -2.80 -18.34 13.22
CA ILE A 159 -2.16 -18.71 14.48
C ILE A 159 -1.50 -17.52 15.16
N VAL A 160 -1.91 -17.24 16.40
CA VAL A 160 -1.18 -16.36 17.31
C VAL A 160 -0.29 -17.22 18.21
N MET A 161 1.02 -17.20 17.95
CA MET A 161 2.02 -17.82 18.80
C MET A 161 2.16 -17.04 20.10
N GLY A 162 1.86 -17.67 21.22
CA GLY A 162 1.83 -17.01 22.52
C GLY A 162 3.15 -16.93 23.29
N SER A 163 3.02 -16.38 24.50
CA SER A 163 3.59 -16.83 25.79
C SER A 163 4.79 -17.80 25.93
N VAL A 164 5.90 -17.80 25.20
CA VAL A 164 6.98 -18.82 25.44
C VAL A 164 7.85 -18.50 26.66
N ASN A 165 7.42 -18.92 27.84
CA ASN A 165 8.28 -18.95 29.04
C ASN A 165 9.26 -20.14 28.98
N GLY A 166 10.38 -19.99 28.28
CA GLY A 166 11.52 -20.92 28.29
C GLY A 166 11.74 -21.75 27.02
N SER A 167 13.02 -21.81 26.59
CA SER A 167 13.61 -22.42 25.38
C SER A 167 12.96 -22.01 24.04
N GLY A 168 13.63 -21.10 23.34
CA GLY A 168 13.17 -20.52 22.07
C GLY A 168 13.09 -21.48 20.88
N GLY A 169 12.45 -21.03 19.81
CA GLY A 169 12.33 -21.76 18.57
C GLY A 169 13.59 -21.64 17.72
N GLN A 170 14.49 -22.62 17.82
CA GLN A 170 15.71 -22.74 17.00
C GLN A 170 15.49 -23.55 15.71
N GLY A 171 14.34 -24.22 15.61
CA GLY A 171 13.91 -24.96 14.42
C GLY A 171 13.38 -24.05 13.30
N THR A 172 13.05 -24.65 12.17
CA THR A 172 12.48 -23.96 11.02
C THR A 172 10.98 -23.75 11.20
N LEU A 173 10.50 -22.54 10.88
CA LEU A 173 9.08 -22.23 10.75
C LEU A 173 8.75 -21.96 9.28
N ASN A 174 7.79 -22.69 8.72
CA ASN A 174 7.25 -22.47 7.38
C ASN A 174 5.80 -22.02 7.48
N ILE A 175 5.44 -20.98 6.73
CA ILE A 175 4.11 -20.35 6.75
C ILE A 175 3.60 -20.26 5.31
N THR A 176 2.54 -21.01 4.99
CA THR A 176 2.07 -21.23 3.62
C THR A 176 0.55 -21.18 3.49
N GLY A 177 0.05 -21.24 2.26
CA GLY A 177 -1.38 -21.45 2.00
C GLY A 177 -2.29 -20.29 2.38
N GLY A 178 -1.77 -19.06 2.39
CA GLY A 178 -2.52 -17.87 2.80
C GLY A 178 -2.67 -17.75 4.31
N SER A 179 -1.80 -18.40 5.08
CA SER A 179 -1.82 -18.36 6.54
C SER A 179 -1.56 -16.94 7.07
N VAL A 180 -2.14 -16.64 8.24
CA VAL A 180 -1.87 -15.41 9.01
C VAL A 180 -1.30 -15.81 10.35
N VAL A 181 -0.04 -15.46 10.58
CA VAL A 181 0.69 -15.86 11.79
C VAL A 181 1.25 -14.63 12.48
N SER A 182 1.13 -14.58 13.81
CA SER A 182 1.77 -13.54 14.60
C SER A 182 2.37 -14.07 15.88
N THR A 183 3.44 -13.46 16.38
CA THR A 183 3.94 -13.71 17.74
C THR A 183 3.25 -12.78 18.74
N ALA A 184 3.18 -13.19 20.00
CA ALA A 184 2.73 -12.34 21.10
C ALA A 184 3.89 -11.46 21.61
N GLY A 185 3.54 -10.28 22.15
CA GLY A 185 4.50 -9.31 22.67
C GLY A 185 5.52 -9.87 23.66
N ASN A 186 6.81 -9.57 23.48
CA ASN A 186 7.91 -9.92 24.41
C ASN A 186 8.06 -11.42 24.74
N SER A 187 7.58 -12.30 23.88
CA SER A 187 7.24 -13.65 24.32
C SER A 187 7.93 -14.80 23.57
N THR A 188 8.18 -14.68 22.27
CA THR A 188 8.63 -15.80 21.44
C THR A 188 9.99 -15.51 20.83
N ASN A 189 11.08 -16.07 21.38
CA ASN A 189 12.39 -15.96 20.74
C ASN A 189 12.51 -17.03 19.63
N MET A 190 12.22 -16.66 18.39
CA MET A 190 12.49 -17.50 17.22
C MET A 190 13.86 -17.14 16.66
N SER A 191 14.82 -18.06 16.80
CA SER A 191 16.21 -17.90 16.36
C SER A 191 16.60 -18.79 15.17
N GLY A 192 15.74 -19.73 14.80
CA GLY A 192 15.85 -20.53 13.58
C GLY A 192 15.24 -19.85 12.34
N PRO A 193 15.40 -20.42 11.13
CA PRO A 193 14.88 -19.84 9.90
C PRO A 193 13.35 -19.72 9.88
N ILE A 194 12.83 -18.61 9.36
CA ILE A 194 11.40 -18.39 9.14
C ILE A 194 11.17 -18.19 7.64
N ASN A 195 10.33 -19.03 7.04
CA ASN A 195 9.97 -18.95 5.63
C ASN A 195 8.49 -18.63 5.49
N VAL A 196 8.16 -17.55 4.78
CA VAL A 196 6.79 -17.12 4.53
C VAL A 196 6.54 -17.16 3.04
N THR A 197 5.52 -17.89 2.59
CA THR A 197 5.21 -18.07 1.16
C THR A 197 3.74 -17.79 0.91
N GLY A 198 3.43 -16.73 0.14
CA GLY A 198 2.05 -16.31 -0.17
C GLY A 198 1.17 -16.09 1.06
N SER A 199 1.78 -15.73 2.19
CA SER A 199 1.18 -15.70 3.53
C SER A 199 1.66 -14.48 4.32
N SER A 200 1.10 -14.25 5.51
CA SER A 200 1.43 -13.09 6.35
C SER A 200 2.05 -13.49 7.68
N PHE A 201 3.12 -12.79 8.08
CA PHE A 201 3.78 -12.97 9.37
C PHE A 201 3.95 -11.63 10.10
N THR A 202 3.54 -11.54 11.36
CA THR A 202 3.76 -10.35 12.20
C THR A 202 4.59 -10.73 13.43
N ASP A 203 5.77 -10.13 13.56
CA ASP A 203 6.58 -10.30 14.75
C ASP A 203 6.31 -9.17 15.77
N ASN A 204 5.75 -9.54 16.92
CA ASN A 204 5.56 -8.68 18.08
C ASN A 204 6.58 -8.91 19.21
N SER A 205 7.54 -9.81 19.03
CA SER A 205 8.39 -10.32 20.11
C SER A 205 9.86 -9.87 20.09
N SER A 206 10.43 -9.60 18.91
CA SER A 206 11.83 -9.29 18.59
C SER A 206 12.50 -10.41 17.80
N LEU A 207 12.60 -10.23 16.48
CA LEU A 207 13.37 -11.08 15.59
C LEU A 207 14.81 -11.20 16.08
N ALA A 208 15.31 -12.42 16.29
CA ALA A 208 16.68 -12.62 16.76
C ALA A 208 17.71 -12.22 15.69
N SER A 209 18.94 -11.93 16.09
CA SER A 209 20.01 -11.52 15.16
C SER A 209 20.53 -12.67 14.30
N THR A 210 20.28 -13.91 14.71
CA THR A 210 20.62 -15.12 13.95
C THR A 210 19.50 -15.58 13.02
N THR A 211 18.32 -14.96 13.11
CA THR A 211 17.15 -15.36 12.34
C THR A 211 17.21 -14.79 10.94
N ILE A 212 16.97 -15.66 9.97
CA ILE A 212 16.74 -15.29 8.58
C ILE A 212 15.25 -15.43 8.32
N LEU A 213 14.59 -14.31 8.05
CA LEU A 213 13.20 -14.26 7.62
C LEU A 213 13.15 -14.17 6.08
N THR A 214 12.73 -15.23 5.42
CA THR A 214 12.64 -15.29 3.96
C THR A 214 11.19 -15.12 3.50
N LEU A 215 10.96 -14.19 2.57
CA LEU A 215 9.65 -13.90 2.00
C LEU A 215 9.56 -14.40 0.55
N ASN A 216 8.51 -15.15 0.21
CA ASN A 216 8.31 -15.75 -1.10
C ASN A 216 6.86 -15.55 -1.61
N ASP A 217 6.72 -15.43 -2.93
CA ASP A 217 5.48 -15.54 -3.69
C ASP A 217 4.30 -14.73 -3.14
N GLY A 218 4.51 -13.44 -2.85
CA GLY A 218 3.45 -12.56 -2.36
C GLY A 218 3.37 -12.47 -0.84
N ALA A 219 4.38 -12.97 -0.13
CA ALA A 219 4.43 -12.92 1.32
C ALA A 219 4.50 -11.49 1.85
N THR A 220 3.94 -11.29 3.05
CA THR A 220 4.03 -10.03 3.81
C THR A 220 4.59 -10.32 5.18
N ALA A 221 5.59 -9.54 5.60
CA ALA A 221 6.07 -9.54 6.97
C ALA A 221 6.01 -8.16 7.59
N THR A 222 5.57 -8.10 8.85
CA THR A 222 5.56 -6.89 9.67
C THR A 222 6.44 -7.09 10.88
N LEU A 223 7.46 -6.24 11.02
CA LEU A 223 8.28 -6.13 12.22
C LEU A 223 7.69 -4.99 13.06
N SER A 224 6.93 -5.34 14.10
CA SER A 224 6.13 -4.37 14.85
C SER A 224 6.98 -3.38 15.64
N SER A 225 6.31 -2.31 16.10
CA SER A 225 6.85 -1.36 17.07
C SER A 225 6.73 -1.80 18.54
N SER A 226 6.04 -2.90 18.85
CA SER A 226 5.88 -3.38 20.23
C SER A 226 7.12 -4.09 20.78
N ALA A 227 7.94 -4.68 19.89
CA ALA A 227 9.25 -5.21 20.22
C ALA A 227 10.19 -5.07 19.01
N TYR A 228 11.34 -4.45 19.23
CA TYR A 228 12.26 -4.13 18.15
C TYR A 228 13.16 -5.33 17.80
N PRO A 229 13.46 -5.57 16.51
CA PRO A 229 14.43 -6.58 16.10
C PRO A 229 15.77 -6.45 16.82
N ALA A 230 16.48 -7.57 16.95
CA ALA A 230 17.85 -7.57 17.44
C ALA A 230 18.80 -6.96 16.38
N ASP A 231 19.94 -6.45 16.84
CA ASP A 231 20.90 -5.85 15.92
C ASP A 231 21.49 -6.89 14.97
N GLY A 232 21.31 -6.68 13.66
CA GLY A 232 21.77 -7.57 12.61
C GLY A 232 20.75 -8.59 12.11
N SER A 233 19.49 -8.55 12.57
CA SER A 233 18.43 -9.39 12.01
C SER A 233 18.30 -9.22 10.49
N THR A 234 18.07 -10.31 9.77
CA THR A 234 18.05 -10.30 8.30
C THR A 234 16.69 -10.69 7.74
N VAL A 235 16.20 -9.89 6.78
CA VAL A 235 15.06 -10.23 5.93
C VAL A 235 15.54 -10.44 4.50
N VAL A 236 15.23 -11.59 3.93
CA VAL A 236 15.59 -11.98 2.56
C VAL A 236 14.35 -11.93 1.69
N PHE A 237 14.40 -11.14 0.62
CA PHE A 237 13.42 -11.20 -0.45
C PHE A 237 13.73 -12.38 -1.37
N GLY A 238 12.94 -13.44 -1.27
CA GLY A 238 13.04 -14.65 -2.09
C GLY A 238 12.28 -14.52 -3.41
N THR A 239 11.51 -15.53 -3.79
CA THR A 239 10.76 -15.54 -5.06
C THR A 239 9.54 -14.62 -5.03
N GLY A 240 9.05 -14.22 -6.21
CA GLY A 240 7.86 -13.36 -6.34
C GLY A 240 8.03 -11.96 -5.71
N ASN A 241 6.93 -11.21 -5.67
CA ASN A 241 6.92 -9.83 -5.19
C ASN A 241 6.38 -9.79 -3.76
N ASN A 242 7.21 -9.43 -2.79
CA ASN A 242 6.89 -9.54 -1.37
C ASN A 242 6.86 -8.18 -0.68
N THR A 243 6.35 -8.13 0.54
CA THR A 243 6.22 -6.90 1.32
C THR A 243 6.91 -7.05 2.69
N LEU A 244 7.76 -6.08 3.03
CA LEU A 244 8.29 -5.92 4.38
C LEU A 244 7.82 -4.59 4.97
N VAL A 245 7.23 -4.62 6.15
CA VAL A 245 6.87 -3.45 6.96
C VAL A 245 7.85 -3.34 8.12
N LEU A 246 8.61 -2.24 8.15
CA LEU A 246 9.63 -1.94 9.15
C LEU A 246 9.02 -1.30 10.39
N PRO A 247 9.70 -1.37 11.55
CA PRO A 247 9.29 -0.62 12.73
C PRO A 247 9.30 0.90 12.46
N ASN A 248 8.37 1.63 13.08
CA ASN A 248 8.24 3.08 12.90
C ASN A 248 9.23 3.95 13.69
N LEU A 249 10.05 3.34 14.54
CA LEU A 249 11.16 4.03 15.17
C LEU A 249 12.46 3.71 14.43
N GLN A 250 13.20 4.76 14.09
CA GLN A 250 14.50 4.67 13.42
C GLN A 250 15.47 3.71 14.14
N TRP A 251 15.45 3.68 15.46
CA TRP A 251 16.30 2.78 16.27
C TRP A 251 15.93 1.29 16.13
N GLY A 252 14.70 0.97 15.74
CA GLY A 252 14.31 -0.40 15.44
C GLY A 252 14.69 -0.78 14.01
N ALA A 253 14.36 0.08 13.05
CA ALA A 253 14.61 -0.18 11.64
C ALA A 253 16.10 -0.27 11.30
N ASN A 254 16.96 0.54 11.93
CA ASN A 254 18.40 0.57 11.66
C ASN A 254 19.17 -0.67 12.13
N LYS A 255 18.48 -1.68 12.67
CA LYS A 255 19.00 -2.99 13.05
C LYS A 255 18.78 -4.07 12.00
N VAL A 256 17.88 -3.82 11.04
CA VAL A 256 17.44 -4.79 10.03
C VAL A 256 18.34 -4.73 8.80
N ASN A 257 18.89 -5.86 8.39
CA ASN A 257 19.50 -6.05 7.08
C ASN A 257 18.44 -6.54 6.09
N ILE A 258 18.41 -5.96 4.90
CA ILE A 258 17.61 -6.44 3.79
C ILE A 258 18.54 -7.11 2.78
N GLU A 259 18.16 -8.30 2.31
CA GLU A 259 18.88 -9.00 1.25
C GLU A 259 17.98 -9.27 0.04
N ASN A 260 18.60 -9.24 -1.15
CA ASN A 260 17.99 -9.56 -2.44
C ASN A 260 16.76 -8.71 -2.78
N LEU A 261 16.73 -7.43 -2.36
CA LEU A 261 15.66 -6.53 -2.74
C LEU A 261 15.60 -6.40 -4.27
N LYS A 262 14.43 -6.60 -4.86
CA LYS A 262 14.26 -6.61 -6.32
C LYS A 262 13.05 -5.82 -6.80
N ASP A 263 12.96 -5.68 -8.10
CA ASP A 263 11.80 -5.07 -8.76
C ASP A 263 10.51 -5.81 -8.37
N GLY A 264 9.49 -5.04 -7.99
CA GLY A 264 8.18 -5.51 -7.57
C GLY A 264 8.02 -5.71 -6.06
N ASP A 265 9.11 -5.83 -5.29
CA ASP A 265 9.04 -5.92 -3.83
C ASP A 265 8.58 -4.60 -3.20
N ARG A 266 8.11 -4.65 -1.96
CA ARG A 266 7.55 -3.49 -1.28
C ARG A 266 8.10 -3.30 0.13
N LEU A 267 8.33 -2.04 0.51
CA LEU A 267 8.84 -1.63 1.81
C LEU A 267 7.93 -0.59 2.47
N GLY A 268 7.53 -0.81 3.71
CA GLY A 268 6.67 0.11 4.44
C GLY A 268 7.12 0.37 5.87
N VAL A 269 6.33 1.17 6.59
CA VAL A 269 6.58 1.52 7.99
C VAL A 269 5.32 1.27 8.83
N ASP A 270 5.49 0.58 9.95
CA ASP A 270 4.39 0.15 10.83
C ASP A 270 3.55 1.34 11.34
N GLY A 271 2.26 1.35 11.03
CA GLY A 271 1.34 2.42 11.44
C GLY A 271 1.67 3.84 10.94
N THR A 272 2.62 4.05 10.01
CA THR A 272 2.99 5.38 9.51
C THR A 272 3.13 5.45 7.99
N GLN A 273 2.48 6.45 7.37
CA GLN A 273 2.50 6.60 5.91
C GLN A 273 3.88 6.99 5.41
N VAL A 274 4.40 6.22 4.46
CA VAL A 274 5.59 6.54 3.70
C VAL A 274 5.20 7.48 2.56
N THR A 275 5.99 8.54 2.36
CA THR A 275 5.79 9.54 1.30
C THR A 275 6.85 9.38 0.21
N THR A 276 8.08 9.02 0.59
CA THR A 276 9.16 8.73 -0.36
C THR A 276 10.02 7.56 0.12
N ALA A 277 10.67 6.86 -0.81
CA ALA A 277 11.79 5.97 -0.53
C ALA A 277 13.03 6.43 -1.28
N THR A 278 14.17 6.35 -0.62
CA THR A 278 15.48 6.68 -1.19
C THR A 278 16.34 5.42 -1.12
N LEU A 279 16.73 4.92 -2.29
CA LEU A 279 17.55 3.71 -2.44
C LEU A 279 18.97 4.12 -2.82
N SER A 280 19.96 3.55 -2.14
CA SER A 280 21.38 3.65 -2.47
C SER A 280 22.01 2.27 -2.54
N ALA A 281 23.29 2.18 -2.93
CA ALA A 281 24.00 0.91 -3.09
C ALA A 281 24.00 -0.01 -1.86
N ASN A 282 23.86 0.57 -0.66
CA ASN A 282 23.96 -0.15 0.61
C ASN A 282 22.93 0.27 1.65
N ASN A 283 21.98 1.14 1.30
CA ASN A 283 20.92 1.56 2.21
C ASN A 283 19.57 1.77 1.52
N VAL A 284 18.50 1.67 2.30
CA VAL A 284 17.17 2.16 1.93
C VAL A 284 16.66 3.04 3.07
N ALA A 285 16.15 4.22 2.71
CA ALA A 285 15.51 5.17 3.62
C ALA A 285 14.06 5.42 3.19
N LEU A 286 13.12 5.31 4.12
CA LEU A 286 11.70 5.57 3.91
C LEU A 286 11.31 6.86 4.63
N THR A 287 11.02 7.94 3.90
CA THR A 287 10.53 9.17 4.51
C THR A 287 9.05 9.00 4.82
N THR A 288 8.67 9.27 6.06
CA THR A 288 7.27 9.20 6.48
C THR A 288 6.60 10.58 6.46
N THR A 289 5.28 10.64 6.65
CA THR A 289 4.54 11.91 6.82
C THR A 289 5.03 12.76 7.99
N SER A 290 5.71 12.17 8.97
CA SER A 290 6.38 12.90 10.06
C SER A 290 7.64 13.67 9.60
N GLY A 291 8.09 13.46 8.36
CA GLY A 291 9.34 13.99 7.83
C GLY A 291 10.61 13.27 8.31
N THR A 292 10.49 12.31 9.25
CA THR A 292 11.62 11.53 9.74
C THR A 292 11.86 10.33 8.82
N PRO A 293 13.08 10.16 8.26
CA PRO A 293 13.41 8.98 7.47
C PRO A 293 13.65 7.76 8.37
N ILE A 294 13.05 6.63 7.99
CA ILE A 294 13.23 5.31 8.57
C ILE A 294 14.20 4.52 7.68
N GLN A 295 15.38 4.23 8.17
CA GLN A 295 16.47 3.60 7.42
C GLN A 295 16.80 2.23 7.97
N VAL A 296 17.04 1.30 7.06
CA VAL A 296 17.56 -0.03 7.40
C VAL A 296 19.04 0.01 7.72
N LYS A 297 19.58 -1.06 8.31
CA LYS A 297 21.03 -1.19 8.58
C LYS A 297 21.81 -1.30 7.29
N SER A 298 21.36 -2.18 6.40
CA SER A 298 21.97 -2.41 5.10
C SER A 298 20.95 -2.99 4.12
N VAL A 299 21.23 -2.85 2.82
CA VAL A 299 20.49 -3.53 1.75
C VAL A 299 21.45 -4.18 0.77
N THR A 300 21.09 -5.35 0.25
CA THR A 300 21.62 -5.89 -1.00
C THR A 300 20.50 -6.06 -2.00
N TYR A 301 20.85 -5.96 -3.30
CA TYR A 301 19.89 -6.08 -4.39
C TYR A 301 20.09 -7.40 -5.14
N ASP A 302 19.00 -7.99 -5.59
CA ASP A 302 19.05 -9.18 -6.43
C ASP A 302 19.62 -8.84 -7.81
N SER A 303 20.33 -9.79 -8.42
CA SER A 303 20.93 -9.64 -9.74
C SER A 303 19.93 -9.34 -10.87
N SER A 304 18.65 -9.69 -10.69
CA SER A 304 17.58 -9.36 -11.64
C SER A 304 17.18 -7.89 -11.61
N TYR A 305 17.51 -7.14 -10.56
CA TYR A 305 17.19 -5.72 -10.46
C TYR A 305 18.22 -4.88 -11.23
N LYS A 306 18.03 -4.79 -12.55
CA LYS A 306 18.97 -4.13 -13.48
C LYS A 306 19.20 -2.65 -13.21
N ASP A 307 18.22 -1.98 -12.61
CA ASP A 307 18.24 -0.54 -12.32
C ASP A 307 18.58 -0.27 -10.84
N ALA A 308 19.13 -1.27 -10.11
CA ALA A 308 19.56 -1.09 -8.73
C ALA A 308 20.66 0.00 -8.61
N PRO A 309 20.58 0.91 -7.63
CA PRO A 309 21.59 1.96 -7.46
C PRO A 309 22.98 1.38 -7.24
N THR A 310 23.96 1.89 -7.99
CA THR A 310 25.38 1.51 -7.82
C THR A 310 26.13 2.54 -6.96
N GLN A 311 27.44 2.34 -6.71
CA GLN A 311 28.19 3.20 -5.78
C GLN A 311 28.06 4.69 -6.13
N GLY A 312 27.59 5.48 -5.17
CA GLY A 312 27.42 6.94 -5.30
C GLY A 312 26.09 7.38 -5.93
N GLU A 313 25.29 6.45 -6.48
CA GLU A 313 23.97 6.74 -7.02
C GLU A 313 22.89 6.69 -5.93
N THR A 314 21.84 7.47 -6.13
CA THR A 314 20.67 7.45 -5.26
C THR A 314 19.42 7.59 -6.11
N GLN A 315 18.48 6.67 -5.92
CA GLN A 315 17.18 6.68 -6.58
C GLN A 315 16.13 7.12 -5.56
N THR A 316 15.34 8.16 -5.90
CA THR A 316 14.18 8.57 -5.09
C THR A 316 12.91 8.11 -5.74
N ILE A 317 12.05 7.49 -4.94
CA ILE A 317 10.72 7.01 -5.27
C ILE A 317 9.74 7.86 -4.49
N THR A 318 8.79 8.51 -5.16
CA THR A 318 7.73 9.29 -4.51
C THR A 318 6.40 8.53 -4.56
N ILE A 319 5.68 8.50 -3.44
CA ILE A 319 4.29 8.04 -3.37
C ILE A 319 3.40 9.24 -3.65
N ASP A 320 2.70 9.22 -4.78
CA ASP A 320 1.66 10.23 -5.07
C ASP A 320 0.44 9.93 -4.18
N SER A 321 0.15 10.85 -3.26
CA SER A 321 -0.84 10.73 -2.17
C SER A 321 -2.29 10.92 -2.65
N GLY A 322 -2.66 10.22 -3.71
CA GLY A 322 -4.06 10.10 -4.12
C GLY A 322 -4.67 11.33 -4.79
N GLN A 323 -3.88 12.31 -5.23
CA GLN A 323 -4.36 13.48 -5.98
C GLN A 323 -4.53 13.20 -7.50
N GLY A 324 -4.47 11.92 -7.90
CA GLY A 324 -4.59 11.45 -9.28
C GLY A 324 -5.16 10.03 -9.41
N VAL A 325 -6.06 9.62 -8.51
CA VAL A 325 -6.63 8.25 -8.48
C VAL A 325 -7.60 8.06 -9.65
N ILE A 326 -7.46 6.96 -10.42
CA ILE A 326 -8.20 6.65 -11.66
C ILE A 326 -9.11 5.42 -11.45
N CYS A 327 -10.15 5.47 -10.63
CA CYS A 327 -10.85 4.26 -10.17
C CYS A 327 -12.35 4.24 -10.44
N PHE A 328 -12.89 3.02 -10.41
CA PHE A 328 -14.32 2.76 -10.25
C PHE A 328 -14.69 2.76 -8.77
N LEU A 329 -15.91 3.17 -8.43
CA LEU A 329 -16.46 2.90 -7.10
C LEU A 329 -17.21 1.56 -7.09
N ALA A 330 -17.43 1.02 -5.89
CA ALA A 330 -18.23 -0.19 -5.66
C ALA A 330 -19.57 -0.13 -6.39
N GLY A 331 -20.01 -1.26 -6.96
CA GLY A 331 -21.26 -1.36 -7.73
C GLY A 331 -21.14 -0.98 -9.21
N SER A 332 -19.95 -0.54 -9.68
CA SER A 332 -19.68 -0.39 -11.11
C SER A 332 -19.65 -1.76 -11.78
N MET A 333 -20.42 -1.97 -12.84
CA MET A 333 -20.60 -3.27 -13.50
C MET A 333 -19.74 -3.37 -14.76
N ILE A 334 -18.70 -4.19 -14.70
CA ILE A 334 -17.73 -4.42 -15.77
C ILE A 334 -18.24 -5.51 -16.71
N ALA A 335 -18.18 -5.26 -18.02
CA ALA A 335 -18.59 -6.22 -19.04
C ALA A 335 -17.56 -7.37 -19.17
N THR A 336 -18.05 -8.60 -19.13
CA THR A 336 -17.30 -9.85 -19.30
C THR A 336 -17.94 -10.69 -20.41
N PRO A 337 -17.27 -11.73 -20.94
CA PRO A 337 -17.86 -12.62 -21.94
C PRO A 337 -19.17 -13.29 -21.48
N ASN A 338 -19.36 -13.44 -20.16
CA ASN A 338 -20.49 -14.16 -19.56
C ASN A 338 -21.54 -13.25 -18.93
N GLY A 339 -21.48 -11.93 -19.18
CA GLY A 339 -22.41 -10.95 -18.63
C GLY A 339 -21.70 -9.76 -18.00
N VAL A 340 -22.29 -9.18 -16.96
CA VAL A 340 -21.67 -8.08 -16.21
C VAL A 340 -21.33 -8.52 -14.80
N VAL A 341 -20.17 -8.08 -14.29
CA VAL A 341 -19.67 -8.40 -12.95
C VAL A 341 -19.34 -7.12 -12.22
N ALA A 342 -19.77 -7.01 -10.96
CA ALA A 342 -19.43 -5.86 -10.12
C ALA A 342 -17.91 -5.75 -9.94
N VAL A 343 -17.37 -4.55 -10.04
CA VAL A 343 -15.92 -4.30 -10.06
C VAL A 343 -15.23 -4.83 -8.79
N GLU A 344 -15.90 -4.77 -7.64
CA GLU A 344 -15.43 -5.31 -6.36
C GLU A 344 -15.29 -6.83 -6.33
N ASN A 345 -15.88 -7.53 -7.31
CA ASN A 345 -15.83 -8.98 -7.46
C ASN A 345 -14.86 -9.46 -8.54
N ILE A 346 -14.31 -8.56 -9.36
CA ILE A 346 -13.29 -8.90 -10.36
C ILE A 346 -11.99 -9.32 -9.65
N ARG A 347 -11.38 -10.41 -10.11
CA ARG A 347 -10.12 -10.97 -9.60
C ARG A 347 -9.12 -11.14 -10.74
N ARG A 348 -7.84 -11.27 -10.36
CA ARG A 348 -6.79 -11.64 -11.31
C ARG A 348 -7.13 -13.00 -11.94
N GLY A 349 -7.03 -13.08 -13.27
CA GLY A 349 -7.38 -14.26 -14.04
C GLY A 349 -8.78 -14.21 -14.66
N ASP A 350 -9.67 -13.34 -14.17
CA ASP A 350 -10.99 -13.13 -14.79
C ASP A 350 -10.84 -12.55 -16.20
N GLU A 351 -11.84 -12.74 -17.04
CA GLU A 351 -11.88 -12.21 -18.40
C GLU A 351 -12.82 -11.01 -18.50
N VAL A 352 -12.34 -9.93 -19.13
CA VAL A 352 -13.13 -8.72 -19.39
C VAL A 352 -13.20 -8.44 -20.89
N LEU A 353 -14.29 -7.80 -21.31
CA LEU A 353 -14.44 -7.31 -22.68
C LEU A 353 -13.67 -6.00 -22.85
N THR A 354 -12.78 -5.98 -23.83
CA THR A 354 -12.01 -4.79 -24.21
C THR A 354 -12.35 -4.34 -25.62
N PHE A 355 -12.14 -3.07 -25.93
CA PHE A 355 -12.46 -2.47 -27.22
C PHE A 355 -11.18 -1.94 -27.87
N VAL A 356 -10.86 -2.45 -29.05
CA VAL A 356 -9.70 -2.04 -29.84
C VAL A 356 -10.18 -1.74 -31.25
N ASN A 357 -10.00 -0.50 -31.71
CA ASN A 357 -10.43 -0.07 -33.06
C ASN A 357 -11.90 -0.40 -33.39
N GLY A 358 -12.79 -0.28 -32.40
CA GLY A 358 -14.23 -0.55 -32.55
C GLY A 358 -14.62 -2.04 -32.54
N VAL A 359 -13.66 -2.94 -32.33
CA VAL A 359 -13.90 -4.39 -32.21
C VAL A 359 -13.77 -4.83 -30.76
N THR A 360 -14.67 -5.70 -30.31
CA THR A 360 -14.64 -6.29 -28.97
C THR A 360 -13.68 -7.47 -28.94
N HIS A 361 -12.81 -7.49 -27.93
CA HIS A 361 -11.86 -8.56 -27.63
C HIS A 361 -12.06 -9.04 -26.20
N VAL A 362 -11.62 -10.26 -25.92
CA VAL A 362 -11.54 -10.79 -24.55
C VAL A 362 -10.09 -10.68 -24.09
N ARG A 363 -9.86 -10.08 -22.92
CA ARG A 363 -8.52 -10.02 -22.30
C ARG A 363 -8.59 -10.46 -20.83
N PRO A 364 -7.59 -11.21 -20.36
CA PRO A 364 -7.50 -11.56 -18.95
C PRO A 364 -7.09 -10.35 -18.11
N VAL A 365 -7.68 -10.26 -16.93
CA VAL A 365 -7.30 -9.33 -15.87
C VAL A 365 -6.00 -9.80 -15.27
N VAL A 366 -4.93 -9.03 -15.46
CA VAL A 366 -3.62 -9.33 -14.89
C VAL A 366 -3.50 -8.83 -13.45
N TRP A 367 -4.35 -7.87 -13.07
CA TRP A 367 -4.46 -7.37 -11.71
C TRP A 367 -5.80 -6.68 -11.44
N ALA A 368 -6.29 -6.85 -10.22
CA ALA A 368 -7.39 -6.06 -9.66
C ALA A 368 -6.98 -5.59 -8.27
N GLY A 369 -7.25 -4.33 -7.95
CA GLY A 369 -6.85 -3.69 -6.70
C GLY A 369 -8.00 -2.92 -6.06
N MET A 370 -7.93 -2.73 -4.74
CA MET A 370 -8.89 -1.97 -3.96
C MET A 370 -8.17 -1.07 -2.96
N ALA A 371 -8.69 0.14 -2.76
CA ALA A 371 -8.34 0.98 -1.62
C ALA A 371 -9.52 1.88 -1.22
N GLN A 372 -9.32 2.67 -0.16
CA GLN A 372 -10.33 3.57 0.41
C GLN A 372 -9.91 5.03 0.18
N ALA A 373 -10.88 5.88 -0.14
CA ALA A 373 -10.71 7.33 -0.18
C ALA A 373 -11.58 8.00 0.87
N THR A 374 -11.06 9.09 1.45
CA THR A 374 -11.81 10.03 2.28
C THR A 374 -11.68 11.41 1.68
N VAL A 375 -12.79 12.13 1.59
CA VAL A 375 -12.86 13.47 1.00
C VAL A 375 -12.25 14.51 1.93
N ASN A 376 -11.48 15.44 1.37
CA ASN A 376 -11.04 16.66 2.04
C ASN A 376 -11.87 17.88 1.58
N PRO A 377 -12.91 18.27 2.31
CA PRO A 377 -13.79 19.36 1.92
C PRO A 377 -13.15 20.76 2.01
N ALA A 378 -11.91 20.88 2.52
CA ALA A 378 -11.16 22.14 2.50
C ALA A 378 -10.54 22.45 1.13
N LEU A 379 -10.50 21.46 0.23
CA LEU A 379 -10.00 21.62 -1.14
C LEU A 379 -11.16 21.87 -2.12
N PRO A 380 -10.87 22.43 -3.30
CA PRO A 380 -11.87 22.51 -4.36
C PRO A 380 -12.35 21.12 -4.81
N ASP A 381 -13.59 21.00 -5.30
CA ASP A 381 -14.22 19.70 -5.57
C ASP A 381 -13.37 18.73 -6.42
N ASP A 382 -12.69 19.26 -7.44
CA ASP A 382 -11.83 18.50 -8.36
C ASP A 382 -10.52 18.01 -7.74
N MET A 383 -10.21 18.46 -6.51
CA MET A 383 -9.04 18.08 -5.70
C MET A 383 -9.43 17.50 -4.33
N ALA A 384 -10.68 17.69 -3.91
CA ALA A 384 -11.22 17.24 -2.63
C ALA A 384 -11.37 15.72 -2.55
N GLY A 385 -11.36 15.03 -3.69
CA GLY A 385 -11.57 13.58 -3.76
C GLY A 385 -13.04 13.18 -3.81
N TYR A 386 -13.96 14.10 -4.11
CA TYR A 386 -15.35 13.72 -4.39
C TYR A 386 -15.42 12.83 -5.63
N PRO A 387 -16.21 11.75 -5.63
CA PRO A 387 -16.43 10.97 -6.85
C PRO A 387 -17.28 11.76 -7.84
N VAL A 388 -17.04 11.54 -9.13
CA VAL A 388 -17.90 12.03 -10.21
C VAL A 388 -19.01 11.02 -10.43
N ARG A 389 -20.26 11.46 -10.26
CA ARG A 389 -21.46 10.72 -10.65
C ARG A 389 -21.85 11.10 -12.07
N ILE A 390 -21.97 10.09 -12.92
CA ILE A 390 -22.50 10.18 -14.28
C ILE A 390 -23.86 9.48 -14.23
N LEU A 391 -24.94 10.23 -14.34
CA LEU A 391 -26.29 9.67 -14.26
C LEU A 391 -26.56 8.70 -15.41
N ALA A 392 -27.50 7.77 -15.21
CA ALA A 392 -28.07 7.00 -16.30
C ALA A 392 -28.52 7.92 -17.45
N ASP A 393 -28.33 7.50 -18.71
CA ASP A 393 -28.65 8.25 -19.93
C ASP A 393 -27.87 9.58 -20.15
N ALA A 394 -26.90 9.92 -19.29
CA ALA A 394 -26.23 11.21 -19.32
C ALA A 394 -25.42 11.47 -20.60
N ILE A 395 -24.86 10.42 -21.21
CA ILE A 395 -24.04 10.53 -22.43
C ILE A 395 -24.89 10.32 -23.68
N ALA A 396 -25.68 9.25 -23.69
CA ALA A 396 -26.62 8.87 -24.74
C ALA A 396 -27.72 7.99 -24.12
N PRO A 397 -28.84 7.71 -24.82
CA PRO A 397 -29.82 6.75 -24.32
C PRO A 397 -29.16 5.40 -23.98
N GLY A 398 -29.33 4.93 -22.75
CA GLY A 398 -28.71 3.72 -22.20
C GLY A 398 -27.21 3.85 -21.88
N VAL A 399 -26.63 5.05 -21.92
CA VAL A 399 -25.19 5.26 -21.69
C VAL A 399 -24.94 6.37 -20.65
N PRO A 400 -24.50 6.00 -19.43
CA PRO A 400 -24.57 4.64 -18.89
C PRO A 400 -26.02 4.18 -18.69
N TYR A 401 -26.29 2.87 -18.59
CA TYR A 401 -27.66 2.34 -18.39
C TYR A 401 -28.12 2.43 -16.92
N GLN A 402 -27.18 2.70 -16.02
CA GLN A 402 -27.38 3.00 -14.61
C GLN A 402 -26.30 4.00 -14.19
N ASP A 403 -26.51 4.73 -13.09
CA ASP A 403 -25.51 5.67 -12.58
C ASP A 403 -24.12 5.01 -12.46
N LEU A 404 -23.10 5.71 -12.99
CA LEU A 404 -21.71 5.30 -12.87
C LEU A 404 -20.97 6.28 -11.96
N LEU A 405 -20.30 5.74 -10.95
CA LEU A 405 -19.46 6.48 -10.02
C LEU A 405 -17.99 6.16 -10.28
N VAL A 406 -17.23 7.19 -10.61
CA VAL A 406 -15.79 7.10 -10.87
C VAL A 406 -15.06 8.24 -10.19
N THR A 407 -13.75 8.12 -10.03
CA THR A 407 -12.94 9.24 -9.54
C THR A 407 -12.74 10.32 -10.61
N ALA A 408 -12.33 11.52 -10.18
CA ALA A 408 -12.24 12.71 -11.03
C ALA A 408 -11.30 12.57 -12.25
N GLU A 409 -10.24 11.78 -12.13
CA GLU A 409 -9.25 11.56 -13.19
C GLU A 409 -9.59 10.38 -14.10
N HIS A 410 -10.65 9.62 -13.82
CA HIS A 410 -10.98 8.42 -14.59
C HIS A 410 -11.32 8.76 -16.05
N GLY A 411 -10.62 8.12 -16.98
CA GLY A 411 -10.70 8.33 -18.41
C GLY A 411 -11.97 7.75 -19.01
N ILE A 412 -12.79 8.64 -19.54
CA ILE A 412 -13.99 8.32 -20.32
C ILE A 412 -13.63 8.30 -21.79
N PHE A 413 -13.95 7.21 -22.50
CA PHE A 413 -13.66 7.11 -23.91
C PHE A 413 -14.65 7.95 -24.74
N ALA A 414 -14.12 8.96 -25.43
CA ALA A 414 -14.90 9.83 -26.30
C ALA A 414 -14.07 10.24 -27.53
N ASN A 415 -14.66 10.11 -28.72
CA ASN A 415 -14.03 10.50 -30.00
C ASN A 415 -12.60 9.96 -30.21
N GLY A 416 -12.35 8.71 -29.82
CA GLY A 416 -11.03 8.09 -29.99
C GLY A 416 -9.98 8.51 -28.96
N MET A 417 -10.38 9.19 -27.89
CA MET A 417 -9.51 9.67 -26.82
C MET A 417 -10.08 9.31 -25.45
N LEU A 418 -9.23 9.31 -24.43
CA LEU A 418 -9.65 9.24 -23.03
C LEU A 418 -9.73 10.66 -22.46
N VAL A 419 -10.92 11.07 -22.03
CA VAL A 419 -11.18 12.38 -21.43
C VAL A 419 -11.44 12.18 -19.93
N PRO A 420 -10.69 12.83 -19.03
CA PRO A 420 -10.93 12.70 -17.60
C PRO A 420 -12.36 13.12 -17.20
N ALA A 421 -12.99 12.36 -16.31
CA ALA A 421 -14.37 12.58 -15.89
C ALA A 421 -14.63 14.00 -15.36
N ARG A 422 -13.70 14.59 -14.60
CA ARG A 422 -13.82 15.98 -14.09
C ARG A 422 -14.05 16.99 -15.20
N MET A 423 -13.45 16.78 -16.38
CA MET A 423 -13.52 17.73 -17.49
C MET A 423 -14.86 17.68 -18.22
N LEU A 424 -15.64 16.62 -17.97
CA LEU A 424 -16.99 16.42 -18.48
C LEU A 424 -18.07 16.86 -17.49
N VAL A 425 -17.71 17.25 -16.26
CA VAL A 425 -18.65 17.70 -15.23
C VAL A 425 -19.42 18.93 -15.71
N ASN A 426 -20.72 18.80 -15.88
CA ASN A 426 -21.61 19.91 -16.26
C ASN A 426 -22.41 20.46 -15.07
N GLY A 427 -22.26 19.87 -13.88
CA GLY A 427 -22.94 20.25 -12.65
C GLY A 427 -24.42 19.85 -12.61
N SER A 428 -24.91 19.13 -13.62
CA SER A 428 -26.32 18.79 -13.81
C SER A 428 -26.51 17.28 -13.92
N SER A 429 -26.21 16.67 -15.08
CA SER A 429 -26.26 15.22 -15.29
C SER A 429 -24.94 14.50 -15.01
N ILE A 430 -23.84 15.27 -14.94
CA ILE A 430 -22.51 14.80 -14.56
C ILE A 430 -21.98 15.78 -13.51
N PHE A 431 -21.78 15.32 -12.28
CA PHE A 431 -21.45 16.18 -11.15
C PHE A 431 -20.61 15.48 -10.07
N PHE A 432 -19.89 16.27 -9.28
CA PHE A 432 -19.23 15.77 -8.07
C PHE A 432 -20.28 15.46 -7.01
N ASP A 433 -20.34 14.21 -6.55
CA ASP A 433 -21.34 13.79 -5.58
C ASP A 433 -20.88 14.10 -4.16
N ARG A 434 -21.28 15.27 -3.67
CA ARG A 434 -20.92 15.76 -2.33
C ARG A 434 -21.60 14.99 -1.19
N SER A 435 -22.55 14.10 -1.49
CA SER A 435 -23.15 13.21 -0.49
C SER A 435 -22.23 12.07 -0.05
N ILE A 436 -21.20 11.77 -0.86
CA ILE A 436 -20.23 10.71 -0.58
C ILE A 436 -18.95 11.34 -0.05
N THR A 437 -18.65 11.11 1.23
CA THR A 437 -17.46 11.66 1.90
C THR A 437 -16.36 10.63 2.16
N ALA A 438 -16.66 9.34 1.98
CA ALA A 438 -15.71 8.24 2.00
C ALA A 438 -16.23 7.08 1.13
N TYR A 439 -15.33 6.38 0.44
CA TYR A 439 -15.72 5.28 -0.46
C TYR A 439 -14.58 4.29 -0.72
N ALA A 440 -14.97 3.04 -0.99
CA ALA A 440 -14.11 2.03 -1.58
C ALA A 440 -14.00 2.25 -3.09
N TYR A 441 -12.80 2.13 -3.63
CA TYR A 441 -12.56 2.24 -5.06
C TYR A 441 -11.70 1.09 -5.56
N TYR A 442 -11.86 0.77 -6.85
CA TYR A 442 -11.35 -0.45 -7.48
C TYR A 442 -10.72 -0.16 -8.83
N HIS A 443 -9.73 -0.98 -9.17
CA HIS A 443 -9.10 -1.00 -10.49
C HIS A 443 -9.15 -2.38 -11.12
N VAL A 444 -9.16 -2.37 -12.45
CA VAL A 444 -9.00 -3.55 -13.29
C VAL A 444 -7.89 -3.25 -14.29
N GLU A 445 -6.80 -4.01 -14.23
CA GLU A 445 -5.67 -3.93 -15.16
C GLU A 445 -5.65 -5.16 -16.07
N THR A 446 -5.46 -4.90 -17.36
CA THR A 446 -5.13 -5.90 -18.38
C THR A 446 -3.66 -5.78 -18.78
N ALA A 447 -3.10 -6.79 -19.46
CA ALA A 447 -1.67 -6.81 -19.82
C ALA A 447 -1.21 -5.52 -20.52
N GLU A 448 -2.01 -5.05 -21.47
CA GLU A 448 -1.90 -3.73 -22.11
C GLU A 448 -3.00 -2.82 -21.56
N HIS A 449 -2.76 -1.50 -21.56
CA HIS A 449 -3.83 -0.54 -21.30
C HIS A 449 -4.94 -0.73 -22.35
N SER A 450 -6.18 -0.81 -21.90
CA SER A 450 -7.31 -1.19 -22.75
C SER A 450 -8.51 -0.27 -22.50
N ILE A 451 -9.36 -0.11 -23.50
CA ILE A 451 -10.71 0.42 -23.29
C ILE A 451 -11.59 -0.73 -22.83
N ILE A 452 -12.29 -0.57 -21.70
CA ILE A 452 -13.26 -1.53 -21.15
C ILE A 452 -14.65 -0.90 -21.10
N MET A 453 -15.65 -1.67 -20.72
CA MET A 453 -17.02 -1.18 -20.58
C MET A 453 -17.51 -1.33 -19.14
N ALA A 454 -17.93 -0.21 -18.55
CA ALA A 454 -18.54 -0.12 -17.22
C ALA A 454 -19.93 0.50 -17.34
N ASN A 455 -20.98 -0.16 -16.83
CA ASN A 455 -22.36 0.32 -16.89
C ASN A 455 -22.83 0.70 -18.32
N GLY A 456 -22.31 0.04 -19.35
CA GLY A 456 -22.62 0.33 -20.76
C GLY A 456 -21.84 1.50 -21.36
N MET A 457 -20.96 2.13 -20.58
CA MET A 457 -20.11 3.25 -20.98
C MET A 457 -18.67 2.76 -21.21
N LEU A 458 -18.03 3.24 -22.28
CA LEU A 458 -16.63 2.92 -22.57
C LEU A 458 -15.71 3.79 -21.70
N THR A 459 -14.82 3.14 -20.97
CA THR A 459 -13.87 3.75 -20.03
C THR A 459 -12.50 3.10 -20.17
N GLU A 460 -11.51 3.62 -19.45
CA GLU A 460 -10.20 2.99 -19.41
C GLU A 460 -10.11 1.80 -18.45
N SER A 461 -9.22 0.86 -18.76
CA SER A 461 -8.62 -0.04 -17.77
C SER A 461 -7.53 0.71 -17.01
N TYR A 462 -6.98 0.12 -15.96
CA TYR A 462 -5.87 0.73 -15.26
C TYR A 462 -4.59 0.79 -16.10
N LEU A 463 -3.95 1.97 -16.16
CA LEU A 463 -2.58 2.17 -16.64
C LEU A 463 -1.67 2.40 -15.43
N ASP A 464 -0.77 1.45 -15.16
CA ASP A 464 0.16 1.58 -14.03
C ASP A 464 1.26 2.62 -14.34
N THR A 465 0.97 3.89 -14.09
CA THR A 465 1.95 4.98 -14.19
C THR A 465 2.79 5.12 -12.92
N GLY A 466 2.98 4.03 -12.17
CA GLY A 466 3.73 4.01 -10.91
C GLY A 466 2.89 4.27 -9.66
N ASN A 467 1.58 4.49 -9.82
CA ASN A 467 0.61 4.70 -8.73
C ASN A 467 0.03 3.39 -8.17
N ARG A 468 0.37 2.21 -8.74
CA ARG A 468 -0.16 0.88 -8.30
C ARG A 468 0.16 0.54 -6.85
N ARG A 469 1.08 1.32 -6.29
CA ARG A 469 1.60 1.31 -4.92
C ARG A 469 0.57 1.77 -3.89
N ASN A 470 -0.53 2.41 -4.30
CA ASN A 470 -1.60 2.93 -3.43
C ASN A 470 -2.73 1.92 -3.11
N PHE A 471 -2.67 0.67 -3.60
CA PHE A 471 -3.83 -0.23 -3.72
C PHE A 471 -3.74 -1.54 -2.93
N VAL A 472 -3.09 -1.51 -1.76
CA VAL A 472 -3.23 -2.54 -0.73
C VAL A 472 -3.65 -1.87 0.57
N SER A 473 -4.74 -2.40 1.14
CA SER A 473 -5.31 -2.08 2.45
C SER A 473 -4.41 -2.56 3.59
N ASP A 474 -3.31 -1.86 3.78
CA ASP A 474 -2.88 -1.30 5.06
C ASP A 474 -1.83 -0.26 4.65
N GLY A 475 -2.36 0.84 4.11
CA GLY A 475 -1.57 1.87 3.45
C GLY A 475 -0.42 2.26 4.36
N ASN A 476 0.83 2.10 3.89
CA ASN A 476 2.11 2.58 4.43
C ASN A 476 3.33 2.04 3.63
N VAL A 477 3.17 1.51 2.41
CA VAL A 477 4.21 0.70 1.73
C VAL A 477 4.55 1.24 0.33
N VAL A 478 5.83 1.36 -0.01
CA VAL A 478 6.40 1.73 -1.32
C VAL A 478 6.77 0.47 -2.10
N THR A 479 6.38 0.35 -3.38
CA THR A 479 6.91 -0.71 -4.28
C THR A 479 8.22 -0.26 -4.93
N ILE A 480 9.19 -1.17 -5.07
CA ILE A 480 10.51 -0.98 -5.64
C ILE A 480 10.51 -1.39 -7.13
N GLY A 481 11.30 -0.72 -7.96
CA GLY A 481 11.61 -1.11 -9.35
C GLY A 481 10.53 -0.92 -10.42
N ALA A 482 9.23 -0.88 -10.08
CA ALA A 482 8.19 -0.80 -11.11
C ALA A 482 8.36 0.48 -11.96
N LYS A 483 8.74 0.35 -13.23
CA LYS A 483 8.74 1.48 -14.18
C LYS A 483 7.30 1.92 -14.38
N ALA A 484 7.02 3.17 -14.05
CA ALA A 484 5.79 3.83 -14.46
C ALA A 484 5.61 3.66 -15.97
N LYS A 485 4.53 3.01 -16.40
CA LYS A 485 4.04 3.16 -17.76
C LYS A 485 3.76 4.65 -17.99
N ASN A 486 3.90 5.11 -19.21
CA ASN A 486 3.58 6.49 -19.56
C ASN A 486 2.50 6.53 -20.64
N TRP A 487 1.71 7.59 -20.63
CA TRP A 487 0.62 7.80 -21.57
C TRP A 487 1.08 7.87 -23.03
N ALA A 488 2.29 8.37 -23.29
CA ALA A 488 2.77 8.54 -24.66
C ALA A 488 3.04 7.21 -25.37
N GLU A 489 3.50 6.20 -24.65
CA GLU A 489 3.94 4.92 -25.23
C GLU A 489 3.00 3.75 -24.94
N HIS A 490 2.28 3.79 -23.80
CA HIS A 490 1.59 2.60 -23.28
C HIS A 490 0.07 2.73 -23.24
N ALA A 491 -0.50 3.90 -23.54
CA ALA A 491 -1.95 4.08 -23.51
C ALA A 491 -2.64 3.46 -24.73
N ALA A 492 -3.80 2.82 -24.52
CA ALA A 492 -4.63 2.26 -25.60
C ALA A 492 -5.01 3.34 -26.63
N VAL A 493 -5.27 4.56 -26.16
CA VAL A 493 -5.60 5.74 -26.97
C VAL A 493 -5.04 7.00 -26.31
N PRO A 494 -4.88 8.12 -27.05
CA PRO A 494 -4.38 9.36 -26.49
C PRO A 494 -5.26 9.94 -25.38
N LEU A 495 -4.63 10.61 -24.42
CA LEU A 495 -5.32 11.43 -23.42
C LEU A 495 -5.78 12.75 -24.06
N GLY A 496 -7.06 13.08 -23.93
CA GLY A 496 -7.68 14.27 -24.47
C GLY A 496 -7.95 15.32 -23.39
N THR A 497 -6.98 16.22 -23.12
CA THR A 497 -7.14 17.34 -22.18
C THR A 497 -7.12 18.71 -22.86
N ALA A 498 -6.88 18.76 -24.17
CA ALA A 498 -6.86 20.02 -24.90
C ALA A 498 -8.26 20.63 -24.99
N ARG A 499 -8.40 21.90 -24.60
CA ARG A 499 -9.67 22.64 -24.57
C ARG A 499 -10.48 22.50 -25.87
N HIS A 500 -9.83 22.64 -27.04
CA HIS A 500 -10.51 22.56 -28.33
C HIS A 500 -11.09 21.17 -28.66
N VAL A 501 -10.63 20.13 -27.95
CA VAL A 501 -11.16 18.76 -28.03
C VAL A 501 -12.29 18.56 -27.03
N VAL A 502 -12.09 18.98 -25.77
CA VAL A 502 -13.00 18.66 -24.67
C VAL A 502 -14.21 19.58 -24.60
N GLU A 503 -14.04 20.87 -24.88
CA GLU A 503 -15.12 21.86 -24.80
C GLU A 503 -16.31 21.52 -25.71
N PRO A 504 -16.14 21.09 -26.98
CA PRO A 504 -17.26 20.63 -27.80
C PRO A 504 -18.01 19.44 -27.21
N ILE A 505 -17.30 18.45 -26.66
CA ILE A 505 -17.89 17.27 -26.02
C ILE A 505 -18.73 17.71 -24.81
N TRP A 506 -18.12 18.52 -23.93
CA TRP A 506 -18.81 19.06 -22.76
C TRP A 506 -20.08 19.83 -23.14
N ARG A 507 -20.05 20.65 -24.19
CA ARG A 507 -21.21 21.43 -24.66
C ARG A 507 -22.37 20.54 -25.09
N VAL A 508 -22.09 19.43 -25.77
CA VAL A 508 -23.11 18.45 -26.16
C VAL A 508 -23.75 17.80 -24.93
N LEU A 509 -22.92 17.37 -23.97
CA LEU A 509 -23.39 16.76 -22.72
C LEU A 509 -24.20 17.74 -21.85
N ALA A 510 -23.76 18.99 -21.75
CA ALA A 510 -24.46 20.04 -21.03
C ALA A 510 -25.82 20.36 -21.67
N ALA A 511 -25.92 20.40 -23.00
CA ALA A 511 -27.17 20.62 -23.71
C ALA A 511 -28.17 19.46 -23.52
N ARG A 512 -27.66 18.23 -23.38
CA ARG A 512 -28.45 17.03 -23.11
C ARG A 512 -28.97 16.96 -21.67
N ALA A 513 -28.27 17.55 -20.71
CA ALA A 513 -28.51 17.33 -19.27
C ALA A 513 -29.97 17.50 -18.83
N ALA A 514 -30.71 18.46 -19.37
CA ALA A 514 -32.13 18.70 -19.04
C ALA A 514 -33.08 17.55 -19.45
N GLN A 515 -32.63 16.65 -20.33
CA GLN A 515 -33.38 15.48 -20.77
C GLN A 515 -33.11 14.24 -19.89
N VAL A 516 -32.17 14.34 -18.96
CA VAL A 516 -31.73 13.24 -18.11
C VAL A 516 -32.58 13.20 -16.84
N ALA A 517 -33.15 12.03 -16.53
CA ALA A 517 -33.91 11.85 -15.30
C ALA A 517 -33.00 12.04 -14.08
N GLY A 518 -33.48 12.76 -13.06
CA GLY A 518 -32.70 13.01 -11.83
C GLY A 518 -31.57 14.03 -11.95
N HIS A 519 -31.44 14.74 -13.09
CA HIS A 519 -30.44 15.80 -13.25
C HIS A 519 -30.62 16.93 -12.22
N ASN A 520 -29.51 17.52 -11.79
CA ASN A 520 -29.52 18.73 -10.98
C ASN A 520 -29.79 19.96 -11.85
N ALA A 521 -30.30 21.04 -11.25
CA ALA A 521 -30.38 22.33 -11.92
C ALA A 521 -28.98 22.79 -12.35
N ALA A 522 -28.85 23.25 -13.60
CA ALA A 522 -27.57 23.72 -14.11
C ALA A 522 -27.02 24.87 -13.24
N PRO A 523 -25.74 24.84 -12.86
CA PRO A 523 -25.16 25.89 -12.04
C PRO A 523 -25.19 27.23 -12.78
N ALA A 524 -25.42 28.31 -12.04
CA ALA A 524 -25.31 29.65 -12.59
C ALA A 524 -23.87 29.91 -13.06
N LYS A 525 -23.71 30.64 -14.16
CA LYS A 525 -22.38 31.06 -14.59
C LYS A 525 -21.79 31.98 -13.51
N PRO A 526 -20.51 31.80 -13.14
CA PRO A 526 -19.87 32.68 -12.18
C PRO A 526 -19.77 34.09 -12.76
N ASP A 527 -19.98 35.08 -11.90
CA ASP A 527 -19.64 36.46 -12.24
C ASP A 527 -18.13 36.60 -12.34
N ILE A 528 -17.65 37.14 -13.46
CA ILE A 528 -16.22 37.31 -13.74
C ILE A 528 -15.82 38.78 -13.86
N THR A 529 -14.55 39.07 -13.56
CA THR A 529 -13.92 40.37 -13.73
C THR A 529 -12.56 40.22 -14.40
N HIS A 530 -12.17 41.20 -15.20
CA HIS A 530 -10.83 41.30 -15.79
C HIS A 530 -9.89 42.23 -14.99
N SER A 531 -10.39 42.82 -13.91
CA SER A 531 -9.57 43.71 -13.07
C SER A 531 -8.66 42.90 -12.15
N HIS A 532 -7.37 42.88 -12.46
CA HIS A 532 -6.36 42.17 -11.66
C HIS A 532 -6.13 42.79 -10.28
N GLY A 533 -6.42 44.09 -10.08
CA GLY A 533 -6.27 44.73 -8.76
C GLY A 533 -4.83 44.70 -8.21
N LEU A 534 -3.83 44.67 -9.10
CA LEU A 534 -2.41 44.49 -8.72
C LEU A 534 -1.96 45.66 -7.84
N HIS A 535 -1.38 45.33 -6.69
CA HIS A 535 -0.74 46.24 -5.76
C HIS A 535 0.45 45.55 -5.10
N LEU A 536 1.27 46.32 -4.40
CA LEU A 536 2.38 45.77 -3.63
C LEU A 536 2.06 45.80 -2.13
N VAL A 537 2.63 44.86 -1.39
CA VAL A 537 2.64 44.86 0.07
C VAL A 537 4.09 44.71 0.54
N THR A 538 4.56 45.62 1.39
CA THR A 538 5.92 45.52 1.97
C THR A 538 5.98 44.45 3.06
N ALA A 539 7.19 44.08 3.50
CA ALA A 539 7.36 43.17 4.65
C ALA A 539 6.69 43.69 5.94
N ALA A 540 6.52 45.01 6.08
CA ALA A 540 5.82 45.65 7.19
C ALA A 540 4.28 45.66 7.03
N GLY A 541 3.75 45.09 5.96
CA GLY A 541 2.31 45.06 5.68
C GLY A 541 1.76 46.32 5.00
N THR A 542 2.61 47.29 4.63
CA THR A 542 2.17 48.53 3.98
C THR A 542 1.75 48.27 2.54
N VAL A 543 0.52 48.66 2.18
CA VAL A 543 0.00 48.57 0.81
C VAL A 543 0.49 49.74 -0.04
N ILE A 544 1.14 49.45 -1.17
CA ILE A 544 1.55 50.42 -2.18
C ILE A 544 0.69 50.24 -3.42
N ARG A 545 -0.09 51.26 -3.76
CA ARG A 545 -0.95 51.27 -4.95
C ARG A 545 -0.16 51.67 -6.20
N PRO A 546 -0.59 51.25 -7.40
CA PRO A 546 0.02 51.71 -8.65
C PRO A 546 0.09 53.23 -8.72
N LEU A 547 1.27 53.77 -9.01
CA LEU A 547 1.46 55.20 -9.29
C LEU A 547 0.96 55.54 -10.70
N ARG A 548 1.23 54.65 -11.66
CA ARG A 548 0.76 54.76 -13.05
C ARG A 548 0.65 53.39 -13.70
N ALA A 549 -0.23 53.28 -14.69
CA ALA A 549 -0.30 52.15 -15.61
C ALA A 549 -0.31 52.69 -17.05
N MET A 550 0.64 52.25 -17.87
CA MET A 550 0.75 52.61 -19.28
C MET A 550 0.92 51.35 -20.12
N GLY A 551 -0.13 50.96 -20.84
CA GLY A 551 -0.18 49.69 -21.55
C GLY A 551 0.03 48.54 -20.57
N ARG A 552 1.05 47.71 -20.82
CA ARG A 552 1.42 46.57 -19.96
C ARG A 552 2.26 46.95 -18.75
N ASN A 553 2.82 48.16 -18.72
CA ASN A 553 3.75 48.56 -17.67
C ASN A 553 3.02 49.24 -16.51
N ILE A 554 3.14 48.65 -15.32
CA ILE A 554 2.57 49.18 -14.08
C ILE A 554 3.72 49.61 -13.18
N SER A 555 3.74 50.88 -12.79
CA SER A 555 4.81 51.43 -11.95
C SER A 555 4.33 51.76 -10.54
N PHE A 556 5.21 51.51 -9.57
CA PHE A 556 5.00 51.71 -8.13
C PHE A 556 6.15 52.51 -7.54
N MET A 557 5.82 53.41 -6.60
CA MET A 557 6.83 54.15 -5.85
C MET A 557 7.18 53.38 -4.58
N LEU A 558 8.43 52.94 -4.46
CA LEU A 558 8.95 52.22 -3.31
C LEU A 558 9.59 53.20 -2.31
N PRO A 559 9.27 53.11 -1.01
CA PRO A 559 10.04 53.77 0.04
C PRO A 559 11.51 53.32 0.04
N ALA A 560 12.38 54.16 0.62
CA ALA A 560 13.78 53.81 0.83
C ALA A 560 13.91 52.60 1.78
N GLY A 561 14.89 51.73 1.52
CA GLY A 561 15.19 50.58 2.38
C GLY A 561 14.26 49.37 2.24
N VAL A 562 13.37 49.34 1.24
CA VAL A 562 12.52 48.16 0.96
C VAL A 562 13.31 47.09 0.20
N GLU A 563 13.67 46.00 0.87
CA GLU A 563 14.47 44.91 0.28
C GLU A 563 13.65 43.88 -0.50
N SER A 564 12.35 43.79 -0.21
CA SER A 564 11.40 42.92 -0.90
C SER A 564 9.98 43.46 -0.84
N VAL A 565 9.16 43.06 -1.81
CA VAL A 565 7.72 43.35 -1.84
C VAL A 565 6.94 42.10 -2.22
N ARG A 566 5.70 41.99 -1.78
CA ARG A 566 4.73 41.02 -2.30
C ARG A 566 3.91 41.66 -3.40
N LEU A 567 3.81 41.00 -4.56
CA LEU A 567 2.92 41.33 -5.66
C LEU A 567 1.57 40.66 -5.40
N VAL A 568 0.56 41.48 -5.06
CA VAL A 568 -0.76 40.99 -4.70
C VAL A 568 -1.78 41.36 -5.78
N SER A 569 -2.47 40.36 -6.31
CA SER A 569 -3.51 40.53 -7.34
C SER A 569 -4.67 39.56 -7.09
N ARG A 570 -5.79 39.78 -7.79
CA ARG A 570 -6.80 38.73 -7.94
C ARG A 570 -6.15 37.53 -8.63
N ALA A 571 -6.55 36.35 -8.22
CA ALA A 571 -6.18 35.10 -8.87
C ALA A 571 -7.39 34.17 -8.93
N SER A 572 -7.42 33.33 -9.94
CA SER A 572 -8.44 32.30 -10.12
C SER A 572 -7.83 31.12 -10.88
N ARG A 573 -8.43 29.94 -10.74
CA ARG A 573 -8.05 28.80 -11.58
C ARG A 573 -8.76 28.96 -12.93
N PRO A 574 -8.08 28.81 -14.07
CA PRO A 574 -8.75 28.89 -15.37
C PRO A 574 -9.95 27.95 -15.51
N CYS A 575 -9.90 26.76 -14.90
CA CYS A 575 -11.04 25.84 -14.87
C CYS A 575 -12.29 26.39 -14.16
N ASP A 576 -12.14 27.30 -13.19
CA ASP A 576 -13.27 27.90 -12.46
C ASP A 576 -13.95 29.03 -13.23
N VAL A 577 -13.18 29.74 -14.08
CA VAL A 577 -13.65 30.94 -14.78
C VAL A 577 -14.05 30.67 -16.23
N GLU A 578 -13.37 29.73 -16.90
CA GLU A 578 -13.67 29.36 -18.29
C GLU A 578 -14.58 28.13 -18.36
N GLY A 579 -14.39 27.18 -17.43
CA GLY A 579 -15.17 25.95 -17.33
C GLY A 579 -14.31 24.69 -17.11
N PRO A 580 -14.92 23.56 -16.71
CA PRO A 580 -14.22 22.35 -16.32
C PRO A 580 -13.49 21.64 -17.48
N PHE A 581 -13.84 21.97 -18.73
CA PHE A 581 -13.14 21.52 -19.94
C PHE A 581 -11.76 22.16 -20.15
N VAL A 582 -11.25 22.93 -19.18
CA VAL A 582 -9.90 23.51 -19.16
C VAL A 582 -9.06 22.79 -18.11
N ASP A 583 -7.98 22.13 -18.52
CA ASP A 583 -7.11 21.34 -17.63
C ASP A 583 -6.10 22.17 -16.79
N LYS A 584 -6.34 23.47 -16.66
CA LYS A 584 -5.48 24.35 -15.86
C LYS A 584 -6.13 24.60 -14.50
N ARG A 585 -5.67 23.85 -13.50
CA ARG A 585 -6.17 23.84 -12.12
C ARG A 585 -5.36 24.70 -11.14
N ARG A 586 -4.31 25.37 -11.61
CA ARG A 586 -3.47 26.24 -10.77
C ARG A 586 -4.08 27.62 -10.62
N MET A 587 -3.89 28.23 -9.44
CA MET A 587 -4.27 29.62 -9.21
C MET A 587 -3.33 30.54 -10.01
N LEU A 588 -3.89 31.35 -10.90
CA LEU A 588 -3.14 32.29 -11.72
C LEU A 588 -3.58 33.72 -11.44
N GLY A 589 -2.64 34.55 -11.00
CA GLY A 589 -2.77 35.99 -10.76
C GLY A 589 -2.45 36.79 -12.01
N VAL A 590 -1.22 37.28 -12.14
CA VAL A 590 -0.72 38.01 -13.32
C VAL A 590 0.51 37.32 -13.91
N LEU A 591 0.63 37.32 -15.24
CA LEU A 591 1.82 36.89 -15.96
C LEU A 591 2.76 38.08 -16.10
N LEU A 592 3.90 38.01 -15.44
CA LEU A 592 4.91 39.05 -15.51
C LEU A 592 5.92 38.76 -16.62
N GLY A 593 6.32 39.82 -17.31
CA GLY A 593 7.48 39.87 -18.19
C GLY A 593 8.63 40.61 -17.50
N ARG A 594 9.11 41.69 -18.12
CA ARG A 594 10.23 42.45 -17.56
C ARG A 594 9.87 43.16 -16.26
N VAL A 595 10.76 43.07 -15.27
CA VAL A 595 10.67 43.80 -14.00
C VAL A 595 11.90 44.67 -13.83
N THR A 596 11.71 45.97 -13.62
CA THR A 596 12.82 46.95 -13.54
C THR A 596 12.63 47.88 -12.36
N VAL A 597 13.71 48.13 -11.61
CA VAL A 597 13.78 49.13 -10.54
C VAL A 597 14.66 50.29 -11.01
N LEU A 598 14.12 51.50 -11.00
CA LEU A 598 14.87 52.74 -11.23
C LEU A 598 15.14 53.44 -9.90
N SER A 599 16.42 53.54 -9.52
CA SER A 599 16.88 54.16 -8.28
C SER A 599 18.10 55.04 -8.55
N ALA A 600 18.10 56.28 -8.04
CA ALA A 600 19.18 57.26 -8.25
C ALA A 600 19.65 57.41 -9.72
N GLY A 601 18.70 57.39 -10.68
CA GLY A 601 18.99 57.52 -12.11
C GLY A 601 19.50 56.24 -12.81
N LYS A 602 19.64 55.12 -12.09
CA LYS A 602 20.05 53.83 -12.65
C LYS A 602 18.90 52.83 -12.66
N ALA A 603 18.62 52.26 -13.84
CA ALA A 603 17.67 51.16 -14.00
C ALA A 603 18.38 49.82 -13.81
N VAL A 604 17.78 48.92 -13.04
CA VAL A 604 18.26 47.55 -12.79
C VAL A 604 17.11 46.59 -13.05
N ASP A 605 17.36 45.54 -13.83
CA ASP A 605 16.37 44.48 -14.03
C ASP A 605 16.40 43.51 -12.85
N ILE A 606 15.22 43.10 -12.40
CA ILE A 606 15.03 42.13 -11.33
C ILE A 606 14.63 40.80 -11.95
N THR A 607 15.52 39.81 -11.88
CA THR A 607 15.29 38.47 -12.43
C THR A 607 15.07 37.40 -11.36
N ALA A 608 15.06 37.77 -10.06
CA ALA A 608 14.93 36.83 -8.95
C ALA A 608 13.70 35.91 -9.10
N HIS A 609 12.57 36.46 -9.55
CA HIS A 609 11.33 35.71 -9.81
C HIS A 609 11.44 34.60 -10.88
N LEU A 610 12.46 34.64 -11.74
CA LEU A 610 12.70 33.62 -12.76
C LEU A 610 13.53 32.44 -12.21
N ALA A 611 14.20 32.61 -11.08
CA ALA A 611 15.02 31.56 -10.46
C ALA A 611 14.24 30.71 -9.45
N GLU A 612 13.00 31.09 -9.12
CA GLU A 612 12.15 30.41 -8.15
C GLU A 612 11.61 29.08 -8.71
N GLU A 613 11.60 28.06 -7.85
CA GLU A 613 10.93 26.79 -8.13
C GLU A 613 9.40 26.99 -8.24
N ASP A 614 8.74 26.10 -8.95
CA ASP A 614 7.29 26.17 -9.16
C ASP A 614 6.52 25.93 -7.86
N GLY A 615 5.58 26.81 -7.53
CA GLY A 615 4.88 26.84 -6.25
C GLY A 615 5.64 27.53 -5.11
N ALA A 616 6.92 27.90 -5.30
CA ALA A 616 7.70 28.57 -4.27
C ALA A 616 7.29 30.06 -4.16
N HIS A 617 7.06 30.49 -2.92
CA HIS A 617 6.83 31.89 -2.56
C HIS A 617 5.79 32.66 -3.41
N GLY A 618 4.80 31.95 -3.95
CA GLY A 618 3.70 32.49 -4.75
C GLY A 618 4.00 32.65 -6.24
N TRP A 619 5.09 32.08 -6.74
CA TRP A 619 5.37 31.97 -8.17
C TRP A 619 4.88 30.64 -8.73
N GLN A 620 4.26 30.70 -9.90
CA GLN A 620 3.70 29.55 -10.64
C GLN A 620 4.13 29.65 -12.09
N ASP A 621 4.09 28.56 -12.84
CA ASP A 621 4.15 28.47 -14.31
C ASP A 621 5.18 29.41 -15.00
N MET A 622 6.13 28.82 -15.73
CA MET A 622 7.05 29.56 -16.60
C MET A 622 6.77 29.27 -18.09
N PRO A 623 5.77 29.91 -18.73
CA PRO A 623 5.45 29.67 -20.13
C PRO A 623 6.62 29.96 -21.09
N GLN A 624 7.47 30.91 -20.72
CA GLN A 624 8.69 31.28 -21.42
C GLN A 624 9.79 31.60 -20.40
N PRO A 625 11.08 31.44 -20.74
CA PRO A 625 12.20 31.68 -19.83
C PRO A 625 12.27 33.09 -19.23
N THR A 626 11.56 34.05 -19.83
CA THR A 626 11.54 35.46 -19.44
C THR A 626 10.23 35.89 -18.77
N THR A 627 9.33 34.94 -18.47
CA THR A 627 8.00 35.26 -17.96
C THR A 627 7.62 34.31 -16.82
N ARG A 628 6.86 34.81 -15.85
CA ARG A 628 6.38 33.98 -14.73
C ARG A 628 4.99 34.39 -14.26
N TRP A 629 4.15 33.42 -13.96
CA TRP A 629 2.87 33.68 -13.30
C TRP A 629 3.06 33.87 -11.80
N THR A 630 2.27 34.76 -11.21
CA THR A 630 2.02 34.76 -9.76
C THR A 630 0.82 33.86 -9.44
N ASP A 631 0.70 33.34 -8.23
CA ASP A 631 -0.52 32.68 -7.72
C ASP A 631 -1.58 33.67 -7.17
N GLY A 632 -1.29 34.97 -7.26
CA GLY A 632 -2.07 36.04 -6.65
C GLY A 632 -1.33 36.73 -5.50
N ASN A 633 -0.27 36.14 -4.95
CA ASN A 633 0.52 36.73 -3.88
C ASN A 633 1.99 36.24 -3.89
N ALA A 634 2.81 36.83 -4.77
CA ALA A 634 4.20 36.41 -4.98
C ALA A 634 5.22 37.32 -4.30
N ILE A 635 6.27 36.78 -3.68
CA ILE A 635 7.38 37.60 -3.16
C ILE A 635 8.33 37.99 -4.29
N LEU A 636 8.70 39.26 -4.36
CA LEU A 636 9.71 39.78 -5.28
C LEU A 636 10.87 40.35 -4.47
N PRO A 637 12.00 39.63 -4.39
CA PRO A 637 13.24 40.16 -3.85
C PRO A 637 13.75 41.31 -4.73
N LEU A 638 14.05 42.45 -4.10
CA LEU A 638 14.58 43.64 -4.78
C LEU A 638 16.09 43.82 -4.50
N GLY A 639 16.63 43.12 -3.50
CA GLY A 639 18.01 43.27 -3.05
C GLY A 639 18.31 44.69 -2.54
N ALA A 640 19.56 45.13 -2.66
CA ALA A 640 19.99 46.45 -2.18
C ALA A 640 19.58 47.64 -3.10
N THR A 641 18.65 47.44 -4.04
CA THR A 641 18.30 48.45 -5.06
C THR A 641 17.62 49.70 -4.50
N THR A 642 17.00 49.60 -3.32
CA THR A 642 16.32 50.70 -2.61
C THR A 642 17.16 51.29 -1.47
N ALA A 643 18.40 50.82 -1.27
CA ALA A 643 19.26 51.23 -0.15
C ALA A 643 19.69 52.71 -0.20
N ARG A 644 19.57 53.37 -1.36
CA ARG A 644 20.04 54.75 -1.61
C ARG A 644 18.93 55.80 -1.71
N GLY A 645 17.67 55.44 -1.41
CA GLY A 645 16.52 56.35 -1.47
C GLY A 645 15.27 55.71 -2.11
N PRO A 646 14.18 56.49 -2.31
CA PRO A 646 12.99 56.02 -3.00
C PRO A 646 13.30 55.52 -4.42
N ALA A 647 12.59 54.48 -4.86
CA ALA A 647 12.81 53.86 -6.17
C ALA A 647 11.49 53.63 -6.92
N LEU A 648 11.54 53.69 -8.25
CA LEU A 648 10.40 53.38 -9.10
C LEU A 648 10.51 51.93 -9.59
N LEU A 649 9.67 51.04 -9.06
CA LEU A 649 9.52 49.68 -9.58
C LEU A 649 8.53 49.69 -10.74
N THR A 650 8.86 49.09 -11.87
CA THR A 650 7.94 48.86 -12.99
C THR A 650 7.89 47.37 -13.29
N VAL A 651 6.67 46.84 -13.37
CA VAL A 651 6.40 45.46 -13.77
C VAL A 651 5.62 45.46 -15.08
N GLU A 652 6.02 44.62 -16.01
CA GLU A 652 5.29 44.37 -17.25
C GLU A 652 4.29 43.23 -17.02
N VAL A 653 2.99 43.51 -17.14
CA VAL A 653 1.91 42.52 -17.08
C VAL A 653 1.53 42.11 -18.50
N LEU A 654 1.93 40.90 -18.90
CA LEU A 654 1.69 40.36 -20.24
C LEU A 654 0.28 39.78 -20.39
N GLN A 655 -0.22 39.15 -19.33
CA GLN A 655 -1.55 38.54 -19.28
C GLN A 655 -2.13 38.62 -17.87
N ALA A 656 -3.45 38.74 -17.77
CA ALA A 656 -4.20 38.81 -16.52
C ALA A 656 -5.64 38.31 -16.74
N GLY A 657 -6.15 37.56 -15.78
CA GLY A 657 -7.55 37.09 -15.72
C GLY A 657 -7.96 36.16 -16.86
N PRO A 658 -9.29 35.89 -16.98
CA PRO A 658 -10.37 36.38 -16.12
C PRO A 658 -10.30 35.87 -14.68
N TYR A 659 -10.96 36.57 -13.76
CA TYR A 659 -11.05 36.22 -12.34
C TYR A 659 -12.50 36.12 -11.89
N LEU A 660 -12.77 35.37 -10.82
CA LEU A 660 -14.07 35.43 -10.13
C LEU A 660 -14.28 36.83 -9.53
N ALA A 661 -15.48 37.39 -9.72
CA ALA A 661 -15.83 38.74 -9.27
C ALA A 661 -15.89 38.85 -7.74
N THR A 662 -16.31 37.79 -7.07
CA THR A 662 -16.25 37.63 -5.62
C THR A 662 -14.96 36.87 -5.26
N PRO A 663 -14.04 37.44 -4.45
CA PRO A 663 -12.88 36.69 -4.03
C PRO A 663 -13.34 35.48 -3.20
N ALA A 664 -12.84 34.28 -3.53
CA ALA A 664 -12.90 33.16 -2.59
C ALA A 664 -12.28 33.64 -1.28
N ALA A 665 -12.95 33.38 -0.15
CA ALA A 665 -12.46 33.80 1.16
C ALA A 665 -11.03 33.26 1.34
N PHE A 666 -10.04 34.15 1.30
CA PHE A 666 -8.66 33.81 1.59
C PHE A 666 -8.54 33.68 3.11
N THR A 667 -8.88 32.52 3.66
CA THR A 667 -8.53 32.20 5.04
C THR A 667 -7.02 31.99 5.09
N LEU A 668 -6.28 33.01 5.57
CA LEU A 668 -4.93 32.78 6.05
C LEU A 668 -4.98 31.65 7.08
N PRO A 669 -4.05 30.69 7.07
CA PRO A 669 -3.83 29.87 8.25
C PRO A 669 -3.48 30.86 9.36
N LEU A 670 -4.34 30.98 10.36
CA LEU A 670 -3.93 31.54 11.64
C LEU A 670 -2.76 30.67 12.10
N ALA A 671 -1.56 31.23 12.08
CA ALA A 671 -0.45 30.65 12.82
C ALA A 671 -0.94 30.51 14.27
N ALA A 672 -1.05 29.27 14.75
CA ALA A 672 -1.24 28.98 16.15
C ALA A 672 0.02 29.44 16.90
N ASN A 673 0.06 30.71 17.28
CA ASN A 673 0.88 31.19 18.39
C ASN A 673 -0.10 31.47 19.54
N GLY A 674 -0.16 30.51 20.45
CA GLY A 674 -1.01 30.47 21.64
C GLY A 674 -1.08 29.04 22.16
#